data_AF-G4RFY7-F1
#
_entry.id   AF-G4RFY7-F1
#
_cell.length_a   1.000
_cell.length_b   1.000
_cell.length_c   1.000
_cell.angle_alpha   90.00
_cell.angle_beta   90.00
_cell.angle_gamma   90.00
#
_symmetry.space_group_name_H-M   'P 1'
#
loop_
_entity.id
_entity.type
_entity.pdbx_description
1 polymer ?
#
loop_
_entity_poly.entity_id
_entity_poly.type
_entity_poly.pdbx_seq_one_letter_code
_entity_poly.pdbx_strand_id
1 'polypeptide(L)'
;MRAITFLFWALVATGTVIAITLPVSLQVHLITAVLFLGVMLVIKTLRLGGVWRLLLLALGTAIVLRYAYWRTTSTLPPVEQWADFIPGLLLYLGEMYCILMLALSLFVISNPVPSRPSRSLKPGEPVPSVDVFVPTYNEDYELLAGTLAAAKALDYPAEKLTIWLLDDGGTVQKRNDPDPEKAEEALERHTSLEKLCSDLGVNYLTRERNEHAKAGNLNNGLAHSTGDLVAVFDADHAPARDFLQETVPYFGDDEKLFLVQTPHFFLNPDPLERNLRTFERMPSENEMFYSILQRGLDSWNASFFCGSAALLRREALDIANGFSGRSITEDCETALDLHSKKWNSIYIDRPLIAGLQPATFSSFIGQRTRWAQGMTQIMLFNFPLFKRGLSMAQRLCYMSSMMFWLFPFTRIIFLIAPFFYLFFNLQIFTASGGEFAAYTMTYLVVNLVMQNSLYGRWRWPWISELYEYIQSVHLLPAILSVIRNPTKPTFKVTAKDESIDESRLSELARPFYFIFLLLLVGVAFTGYRLWAEPYRAEITLVVGGWNLFNLILAGCALGVVSERREVRASRRVPIERRCEIRSVDGTWVRGTILNVSSGGVAIQVADGKTRLAKDQATAIRFQTLSPVPDNEMGIFVRNVSNAGKSSMVGCRFMAEKPSDYRLIADLLYANSKLWKERQESRQVNIGIILGTLQFLSISIYQTARGLGYLARFSRPAGSDQPQEARS
;
A
#
# COMPACT_ATOMS: atom_id res chain seq x y z
N MET A 1 -28.91 17.15 -25.84
CA MET A 1 -28.80 15.78 -25.29
C MET A 1 -28.31 15.76 -23.83
N ARG A 2 -27.10 16.26 -23.50
CA ARG A 2 -26.57 16.25 -22.11
C ARG A 2 -27.46 16.93 -21.06
N ALA A 3 -28.06 18.08 -21.38
CA ALA A 3 -28.96 18.79 -20.47
C ALA A 3 -30.24 17.98 -20.16
N ILE A 4 -30.82 17.33 -21.18
CA ILE A 4 -32.01 16.48 -21.02
C ILE A 4 -31.67 15.25 -20.16
N THR A 5 -30.54 14.60 -20.42
CA THR A 5 -30.07 13.47 -19.61
C THR A 5 -29.84 13.88 -18.16
N PHE A 6 -29.24 15.05 -17.92
CA PHE A 6 -29.03 15.57 -16.58
C PHE A 6 -30.36 15.90 -15.87
N LEU A 7 -31.30 16.56 -16.55
CA LEU A 7 -32.62 16.87 -16.01
C LEU A 7 -33.40 15.60 -15.67
N PHE A 8 -33.38 14.60 -16.56
CA PHE A 8 -34.00 13.30 -16.30
C PHE A 8 -33.36 12.60 -15.11
N TRP A 9 -32.03 12.55 -15.04
CA TRP A 9 -31.31 12.01 -13.89
C TRP A 9 -31.68 12.75 -12.59
N ALA A 10 -31.73 14.08 -12.62
CA ALA A 10 -32.08 14.90 -11.45
C ALA A 10 -33.53 14.64 -10.98
N LEU A 11 -34.47 14.47 -11.92
CA LEU A 11 -35.86 14.14 -11.61
C LEU A 11 -35.97 12.74 -10.98
N VAL A 12 -35.29 11.74 -11.55
CA VAL A 12 -35.25 10.37 -11.00
C VAL A 12 -34.57 10.37 -9.62
N ALA A 13 -33.46 11.10 -9.45
CA ALA A 13 -32.77 11.24 -8.18
C ALA A 13 -33.67 11.89 -7.13
N THR A 14 -34.40 12.95 -7.50
CA THR A 14 -35.38 13.61 -6.62
C THR A 14 -36.49 12.66 -6.21
N GLY A 15 -37.10 11.94 -7.16
CA GLY A 15 -38.11 10.92 -6.86
C GLY A 15 -37.56 9.80 -5.95
N THR A 16 -36.31 9.40 -6.15
CA THR A 16 -35.62 8.42 -5.29
C THR A 16 -35.43 8.94 -3.87
N VAL A 17 -34.98 10.19 -3.70
CA VAL A 17 -34.84 10.84 -2.39
C VAL A 17 -36.19 10.92 -1.69
N ILE A 18 -37.26 11.33 -2.39
CA ILE A 18 -38.61 11.35 -1.83
C ILE A 18 -38.99 9.96 -1.33
N ALA A 19 -38.83 8.91 -2.15
CA ALA A 19 -39.15 7.53 -1.77
C ALA A 19 -38.34 7.01 -0.56
N ILE A 20 -37.07 7.41 -0.45
CA ILE A 20 -36.21 7.08 0.69
C ILE A 20 -36.72 7.73 1.97
N THR A 21 -37.16 8.99 1.91
CA THR A 21 -37.65 9.76 3.06
C THR A 21 -39.07 9.40 3.50
N LEU A 22 -39.82 8.63 2.71
CA LEU A 22 -41.17 8.20 3.07
C LEU A 22 -41.15 7.34 4.35
N PRO A 23 -41.99 7.68 5.35
CA PRO A 23 -42.16 6.83 6.52
C PRO A 23 -42.81 5.52 6.09
N VAL A 24 -42.15 4.40 6.37
CA VAL A 24 -42.70 3.07 6.10
C VAL A 24 -42.59 2.22 7.36
N SER A 25 -43.46 1.20 7.46
CA SER A 25 -43.37 0.24 8.55
C SER A 25 -42.08 -0.57 8.48
N LEU A 26 -41.62 -1.08 9.63
CA LEU A 26 -40.44 -1.93 9.74
C LEU A 26 -40.48 -3.12 8.77
N GLN A 27 -41.67 -3.74 8.62
CA GLN A 27 -41.90 -4.87 7.73
C GLN A 27 -41.71 -4.49 6.25
N VAL A 28 -42.24 -3.34 5.82
CA VAL A 28 -42.08 -2.86 4.44
C VAL A 28 -40.60 -2.57 4.15
N HIS A 29 -39.88 -1.97 5.10
CA HIS A 29 -38.44 -1.73 4.97
C HIS A 29 -37.67 -3.05 4.80
N LEU A 30 -37.91 -4.04 5.67
CA LEU A 30 -37.26 -5.35 5.61
C LEU A 30 -37.51 -6.07 4.29
N ILE A 31 -38.76 -6.13 3.83
CA ILE A 31 -39.10 -6.77 2.54
C ILE A 31 -38.36 -6.08 1.40
N THR A 32 -38.35 -4.75 1.38
CA THR A 32 -37.65 -3.97 0.35
C THR A 32 -36.14 -4.23 0.38
N ALA A 33 -35.54 -4.23 1.57
CA ALA A 33 -34.11 -4.47 1.75
C ALA A 33 -33.72 -5.89 1.32
N VAL A 34 -34.50 -6.90 1.67
CA VAL A 34 -34.27 -8.30 1.26
C VAL A 34 -34.43 -8.46 -0.25
N LEU A 35 -35.44 -7.83 -0.86
CA LEU A 35 -35.64 -7.86 -2.31
C LEU A 35 -34.45 -7.23 -3.04
N PHE A 36 -34.03 -6.03 -2.60
CA PHE A 36 -32.89 -5.32 -3.19
C PHE A 36 -31.61 -6.14 -3.04
N LEU A 37 -31.36 -6.67 -1.85
CA LEU A 37 -30.23 -7.55 -1.58
C LEU A 37 -30.26 -8.80 -2.47
N GLY A 38 -31.42 -9.43 -2.65
CA GLY A 38 -31.60 -10.58 -3.53
C GLY A 38 -31.20 -10.26 -4.97
N VAL A 39 -31.69 -9.15 -5.52
CA VAL A 39 -31.31 -8.68 -6.86
C VAL A 39 -29.80 -8.39 -6.95
N MET A 40 -29.22 -7.73 -5.95
CA MET A 40 -27.79 -7.46 -5.89
C MET A 40 -26.96 -8.75 -5.88
N LEU A 41 -27.39 -9.76 -5.11
CA LEU A 41 -26.73 -11.06 -5.04
C LEU A 41 -26.83 -11.82 -6.37
N VAL A 42 -27.97 -11.76 -7.06
CA VAL A 42 -28.11 -12.34 -8.41
C VAL A 42 -27.16 -11.68 -9.40
N ILE A 43 -27.13 -10.34 -9.45
CA ILE A 43 -26.22 -9.58 -10.32
C ILE A 43 -24.76 -9.97 -10.06
N LYS A 44 -24.37 -10.02 -8.78
CA LYS A 44 -23.02 -10.39 -8.36
C LYS A 44 -22.66 -11.82 -8.71
N THR A 45 -23.55 -12.78 -8.45
CA THR A 45 -23.30 -14.21 -8.66
C THR A 45 -23.21 -14.54 -10.14
N LEU A 46 -24.07 -13.93 -10.96
CA LEU A 46 -24.05 -14.04 -12.42
C LEU A 46 -22.96 -13.16 -13.08
N ARG A 47 -22.21 -12.38 -12.29
CA ARG A 47 -21.13 -11.47 -12.74
C ARG A 47 -21.57 -10.51 -13.85
N LEU A 48 -22.80 -9.99 -13.76
CA LEU A 48 -23.34 -9.10 -14.79
C LEU A 48 -22.63 -7.73 -14.73
N GLY A 49 -22.03 -7.33 -15.87
CA GLY A 49 -21.28 -6.08 -16.01
C GLY A 49 -22.12 -4.90 -16.54
N GLY A 50 -21.45 -3.79 -16.85
CA GLY A 50 -22.06 -2.62 -17.48
C GLY A 50 -23.19 -2.01 -16.66
N VAL A 51 -24.39 -1.88 -17.25
CA VAL A 51 -25.57 -1.28 -16.60
C VAL A 51 -25.99 -2.03 -15.33
N TRP A 52 -25.81 -3.35 -15.27
CA TRP A 52 -26.15 -4.17 -14.10
C TRP A 52 -25.29 -3.82 -12.88
N ARG A 53 -24.01 -3.46 -13.10
CA ARG A 53 -23.14 -2.94 -12.04
C ARG A 53 -23.72 -1.65 -11.47
N LEU A 54 -24.14 -0.71 -12.33
CA LEU A 54 -24.73 0.55 -11.90
C LEU A 54 -26.04 0.32 -11.13
N LEU A 55 -26.87 -0.64 -11.57
CA LEU A 55 -28.09 -1.02 -10.85
C LEU A 55 -27.79 -1.58 -9.46
N LEU A 56 -26.82 -2.49 -9.33
CA LEU A 56 -26.38 -3.03 -8.03
C LEU A 56 -25.95 -1.91 -7.09
N LEU A 57 -25.17 -0.94 -7.59
CA LEU A 57 -24.71 0.19 -6.81
C LEU A 57 -25.85 1.15 -6.43
N ALA A 58 -26.80 1.39 -7.34
CA ALA A 58 -27.96 2.24 -7.09
C ALA A 58 -28.90 1.65 -6.03
N LEU A 59 -29.22 0.36 -6.13
CA LEU A 59 -30.04 -0.35 -5.14
C LEU A 59 -29.39 -0.34 -3.76
N GLY A 60 -28.08 -0.60 -3.70
CA GLY A 60 -27.36 -0.57 -2.44
C GLY A 60 -27.28 0.84 -1.84
N THR A 61 -27.03 1.86 -2.68
CA THR A 61 -27.03 3.26 -2.26
C THR A 61 -28.39 3.70 -1.70
N ALA A 62 -29.50 3.22 -2.27
CA ALA A 62 -30.84 3.53 -1.75
C ALA A 62 -31.05 3.03 -0.31
N ILE A 63 -30.56 1.82 0.02
CA ILE A 63 -30.61 1.29 1.39
C ILE A 63 -29.70 2.09 2.33
N VAL A 64 -28.48 2.42 1.88
CA VAL A 64 -27.54 3.24 2.65
C VAL A 64 -28.13 4.62 2.99
N LEU A 65 -28.71 5.30 2.00
CA LEU A 65 -29.33 6.61 2.20
C LEU A 65 -30.58 6.54 3.09
N ARG A 66 -31.35 5.45 3.00
CA ARG A 66 -32.47 5.20 3.92
C ARG A 66 -32.03 5.00 5.35
N TYR A 67 -30.95 4.25 5.56
CA TYR A 67 -30.31 4.14 6.87
C TYR A 67 -29.80 5.51 7.36
N ALA A 68 -29.15 6.30 6.50
CA ALA A 68 -28.67 7.64 6.88
C ALA A 68 -29.82 8.57 7.29
N TYR A 69 -30.92 8.56 6.54
CA TYR A 69 -32.11 9.32 6.88
C TYR A 69 -32.67 8.90 8.24
N TRP A 70 -32.93 7.61 8.44
CA TRP A 70 -33.42 7.07 9.73
C TRP A 70 -32.47 7.39 10.89
N ARG A 71 -31.16 7.23 10.69
CA ARG A 71 -30.13 7.55 11.68
C ARG A 71 -30.17 9.03 12.09
N THR A 72 -30.44 9.91 11.12
CA THR A 72 -30.50 11.37 11.33
C THR A 72 -31.78 11.79 12.04
N THR A 73 -32.93 11.22 11.66
CA THR A 73 -34.24 11.71 12.10
C THR A 73 -34.77 11.03 13.36
N SER A 74 -34.33 9.80 13.65
CA SER A 74 -35.04 8.93 14.59
C SER A 74 -34.19 8.36 15.71
N THR A 75 -32.85 8.39 15.61
CA THR A 75 -31.98 7.66 16.55
C THR A 75 -30.94 8.51 17.29
N LEU A 76 -30.96 9.82 17.10
CA LEU A 76 -30.15 10.74 17.89
C LEU A 76 -30.81 10.97 19.26
N PRO A 77 -30.03 10.95 20.36
CA PRO A 77 -30.56 11.31 21.68
C PRO A 77 -31.06 12.77 21.73
N PRO A 78 -31.95 13.12 22.67
CA PRO A 78 -32.38 14.50 22.86
C PRO A 78 -31.19 15.43 23.19
N VAL A 79 -31.21 16.65 22.65
CA VAL A 79 -30.12 17.64 22.82
C VAL A 79 -30.00 18.11 24.26
N GLU A 80 -31.03 17.93 25.08
CA GLU A 80 -31.04 18.25 26.50
C GLU A 80 -30.24 17.25 27.34
N GLN A 81 -29.98 16.03 26.82
CA GLN A 81 -29.27 14.96 27.51
C GLN A 81 -27.80 14.90 27.05
N TRP A 82 -26.98 15.86 27.47
CA TRP A 82 -25.62 16.04 26.93
C TRP A 82 -24.71 14.81 27.07
N ALA A 83 -24.88 14.03 28.15
CA ALA A 83 -24.12 12.81 28.39
C ALA A 83 -24.35 11.73 27.33
N ASP A 84 -25.57 11.63 26.79
CA ASP A 84 -25.94 10.69 25.73
C ASP A 84 -25.74 11.33 24.34
N PHE A 85 -26.13 12.60 24.21
CA PHE A 85 -26.11 13.34 22.95
C PHE A 85 -24.70 13.53 22.40
N ILE A 86 -23.71 13.93 23.21
CA ILE A 86 -22.36 14.20 22.69
C ILE A 86 -21.72 12.93 22.13
N PRO A 87 -21.63 11.79 22.85
CA PRO A 87 -21.11 10.56 22.28
C PRO A 87 -21.98 10.01 21.14
N GLY A 88 -23.31 10.17 21.21
CA GLY A 88 -24.22 9.81 20.13
C GLY A 88 -23.99 10.61 18.85
N LEU A 89 -23.70 11.90 18.97
CA LEU A 89 -23.34 12.79 17.87
C LEU A 89 -21.97 12.41 17.28
N LEU A 90 -20.99 12.06 18.12
CA LEU A 90 -19.69 11.58 17.64
C LEU A 90 -19.83 10.29 16.82
N LEU A 91 -20.60 9.32 17.32
CA LEU A 91 -20.90 8.09 16.59
C LEU A 91 -21.60 8.41 15.25
N TYR A 92 -22.61 9.26 15.28
CA TYR A 92 -23.32 9.72 14.07
C TYR A 92 -22.39 10.36 13.05
N LEU A 93 -21.51 11.29 13.47
CA LEU A 93 -20.56 11.93 12.57
C LEU A 93 -19.57 10.93 11.97
N GLY A 94 -19.13 9.93 12.76
CA GLY A 94 -18.31 8.84 12.26
C GLY A 94 -19.02 8.00 11.19
N GLU A 95 -20.29 7.65 11.41
CA GLU A 95 -21.11 6.92 10.45
C GLU A 95 -21.37 7.74 9.17
N MET A 96 -21.72 9.03 9.31
CA MET A 96 -21.95 9.92 8.17
C MET A 96 -20.68 10.15 7.36
N TYR A 97 -19.52 10.25 8.02
CA TYR A 97 -18.23 10.30 7.34
C TYR A 97 -17.97 9.01 6.53
N CYS A 98 -18.25 7.82 7.09
CA CYS A 98 -18.11 6.57 6.35
C CYS A 98 -19.04 6.50 5.13
N ILE A 99 -20.28 7.01 5.24
CA ILE A 99 -21.22 7.09 4.12
C ILE A 99 -20.73 8.09 3.06
N LEU A 100 -20.18 9.24 3.48
CA LEU A 100 -19.55 10.20 2.58
C LEU A 100 -18.36 9.58 1.84
N MET A 101 -17.50 8.85 2.55
CA MET A 101 -16.37 8.14 1.94
C MET A 101 -16.84 7.04 0.98
N LEU A 102 -17.92 6.32 1.31
CA LEU A 102 -18.55 5.38 0.39
C LEU A 102 -19.04 6.11 -0.87
N ALA A 103 -19.72 7.25 -0.74
CA ALA A 103 -20.20 8.03 -1.88
C ALA A 103 -19.06 8.53 -2.78
N LEU A 104 -17.99 9.08 -2.20
CA LEU A 104 -16.78 9.50 -2.94
C LEU A 104 -16.12 8.33 -3.64
N SER A 105 -15.99 7.20 -2.94
CA SER A 105 -15.41 5.98 -3.48
C SER A 105 -16.23 5.45 -4.67
N LEU A 106 -17.55 5.35 -4.51
CA LEU A 106 -18.48 4.96 -5.58
C LEU A 106 -18.39 5.88 -6.79
N PHE A 107 -18.25 7.19 -6.57
CA PHE A 107 -18.04 8.15 -7.65
C PHE A 107 -16.76 7.83 -8.43
N VAL A 108 -15.62 7.69 -7.73
CA VAL A 108 -14.31 7.40 -8.32
C VAL A 108 -14.34 6.09 -9.11
N ILE A 109 -14.92 5.02 -8.57
CA ILE A 109 -14.89 3.69 -9.19
C ILE A 109 -16.22 3.28 -9.85
N SER A 110 -17.07 4.24 -10.19
CA SER A 110 -18.33 3.97 -10.90
C SER A 110 -18.07 3.35 -12.27
N ASN A 111 -17.08 3.87 -13.00
CA ASN A 111 -16.65 3.39 -14.31
C ASN A 111 -15.12 3.46 -14.51
N PRO A 112 -14.34 2.61 -13.80
CA PRO A 112 -12.89 2.63 -13.90
C PRO A 112 -12.43 2.27 -15.31
N VAL A 113 -11.38 2.94 -15.80
CA VAL A 113 -10.81 2.69 -17.13
C VAL A 113 -10.38 1.22 -17.22
N PRO A 114 -10.63 0.49 -18.32
CA PRO A 114 -10.08 -0.85 -18.52
C PRO A 114 -8.54 -0.83 -18.50
N SER A 115 -7.91 -1.97 -18.20
CA SER A 115 -6.44 -2.07 -18.32
C SER A 115 -6.04 -1.77 -19.77
N ARG A 116 -5.07 -0.88 -19.95
CA ARG A 116 -4.64 -0.43 -21.28
C ARG A 116 -3.83 -1.54 -21.96
N PRO A 117 -3.98 -1.73 -23.29
CA PRO A 117 -3.15 -2.68 -24.02
C PRO A 117 -1.68 -2.31 -23.88
N SER A 118 -0.81 -3.32 -23.92
CA SER A 118 0.64 -3.11 -24.00
C SER A 118 0.97 -2.31 -25.25
N ARG A 119 1.87 -1.33 -25.09
CA ARG A 119 2.43 -0.58 -26.20
C ARG A 119 3.95 -0.74 -26.15
N SER A 120 4.56 -0.80 -27.32
CA SER A 120 6.01 -0.78 -27.48
C SER A 120 6.37 0.32 -28.47
N LEU A 121 7.48 1.02 -28.24
CA LEU A 121 8.02 1.96 -29.22
C LEU A 121 8.42 1.16 -30.47
N LYS A 122 8.13 1.69 -31.67
CA LYS A 122 8.58 1.01 -32.89
C LYS A 122 10.06 1.31 -33.13
N PRO A 123 10.84 0.34 -33.64
CA PRO A 123 12.23 0.58 -33.98
C PRO A 123 12.37 1.74 -34.98
N GLY A 124 13.26 2.69 -34.67
CA GLY A 124 13.57 3.83 -35.54
C GLY A 124 12.59 5.01 -35.51
N GLU A 125 11.52 4.96 -34.70
CA GLU A 125 10.69 6.14 -34.46
C GLU A 125 11.45 7.19 -33.63
N PRO A 126 11.28 8.50 -33.90
CA PRO A 126 11.88 9.54 -33.08
C PRO A 126 11.29 9.49 -31.68
N VAL A 127 12.15 9.44 -30.67
CA VAL A 127 11.75 9.39 -29.26
C VAL A 127 12.30 10.60 -28.48
N PRO A 128 11.58 11.10 -27.46
CA PRO A 128 12.04 12.19 -26.62
C PRO A 128 13.30 11.80 -25.80
N SER A 129 14.06 12.78 -25.33
CA SER A 129 15.09 12.49 -24.32
C SER A 129 14.44 12.23 -22.96
N VAL A 130 15.03 11.32 -22.18
CA VAL A 130 14.55 10.92 -20.85
C VAL A 130 15.67 11.03 -19.84
N ASP A 131 15.44 11.79 -18.78
CA ASP A 131 16.23 11.74 -17.55
C ASP A 131 15.59 10.79 -16.54
N VAL A 132 16.36 9.84 -16.01
CA VAL A 132 15.93 8.94 -14.94
C VAL A 132 16.52 9.43 -13.63
N PHE A 133 15.67 9.80 -12.68
CA PHE A 133 16.05 10.27 -11.36
C PHE A 133 15.84 9.18 -10.32
N VAL A 134 16.92 8.84 -9.60
CA VAL A 134 16.91 7.96 -8.44
C VAL A 134 17.33 8.75 -7.20
N PRO A 135 16.39 9.34 -6.45
CA PRO A 135 16.72 10.03 -5.20
C PRO A 135 17.03 9.04 -4.07
N THR A 136 18.07 9.35 -3.29
CA THR A 136 18.51 8.55 -2.14
C THR A 136 18.92 9.43 -0.95
N TYR A 137 18.85 8.88 0.26
CA TYR A 137 19.28 9.54 1.50
C TYR A 137 20.12 8.63 2.41
N ASN A 138 19.64 7.41 2.69
CA ASN A 138 20.28 6.45 3.62
C ASN A 138 20.21 5.00 3.12
N GLU A 139 19.78 4.78 1.88
CA GLU A 139 19.74 3.45 1.28
C GLU A 139 21.16 2.88 1.11
N ASP A 140 21.29 1.57 1.28
CA ASP A 140 22.54 0.82 1.22
C ASP A 140 23.10 0.74 -0.20
N TYR A 141 24.40 0.48 -0.28
CA TYR A 141 25.14 0.43 -1.52
C TYR A 141 24.60 -0.63 -2.47
N GLU A 142 24.33 -1.85 -1.98
CA GLU A 142 23.89 -2.98 -2.79
C GLU A 142 22.50 -2.76 -3.38
N LEU A 143 21.57 -2.18 -2.61
CA LEU A 143 20.25 -1.79 -3.11
C LEU A 143 20.37 -0.75 -4.23
N LEU A 144 21.14 0.31 -4.01
CA LEU A 144 21.37 1.36 -5.01
C LEU A 144 22.03 0.80 -6.27
N ALA A 145 23.03 -0.06 -6.13
CA ALA A 145 23.70 -0.71 -7.25
C ALA A 145 22.70 -1.54 -8.07
N GLY A 146 21.80 -2.28 -7.43
CA GLY A 146 20.74 -3.04 -8.09
C GLY A 146 19.74 -2.16 -8.86
N THR A 147 19.26 -1.08 -8.24
CA THR A 147 18.31 -0.14 -8.86
C THR A 147 18.93 0.63 -10.02
N LEU A 148 20.16 1.14 -9.86
CA LEU A 148 20.88 1.85 -10.92
C LEU A 148 21.23 0.93 -12.08
N ALA A 149 21.63 -0.32 -11.80
CA ALA A 149 21.89 -1.31 -12.84
C ALA A 149 20.62 -1.65 -13.64
N ALA A 150 19.46 -1.73 -12.97
CA ALA A 150 18.17 -1.92 -13.62
C ALA A 150 17.77 -0.70 -14.48
N ALA A 151 17.95 0.52 -13.96
CA ALA A 151 17.71 1.76 -14.71
C ALA A 151 18.60 1.86 -15.97
N LYS A 152 19.87 1.44 -15.88
CA LYS A 152 20.79 1.39 -17.03
C LYS A 152 20.42 0.33 -18.06
N ALA A 153 19.57 -0.64 -17.72
CA ALA A 153 19.11 -1.72 -18.59
C ALA A 153 17.77 -1.44 -19.28
N LEU A 154 17.18 -0.25 -19.07
CA LEU A 154 15.95 0.17 -19.75
C LEU A 154 16.10 0.08 -21.28
N ASP A 155 15.07 -0.44 -21.94
CA ASP A 155 15.05 -0.58 -23.39
C ASP A 155 14.74 0.77 -24.03
N TYR A 156 15.78 1.57 -24.27
CA TYR A 156 15.70 2.90 -24.86
C TYR A 156 17.01 3.25 -25.60
N PRO A 157 16.98 4.14 -26.62
CA PRO A 157 18.22 4.60 -27.26
C PRO A 157 19.16 5.26 -26.26
N ALA A 158 20.42 4.80 -26.22
CA ALA A 158 21.38 5.18 -25.20
C ALA A 158 21.70 6.68 -25.21
N GLU A 159 21.69 7.29 -26.39
CA GLU A 159 21.89 8.72 -26.61
C GLU A 159 20.70 9.59 -26.18
N LYS A 160 19.55 8.97 -25.89
CA LYS A 160 18.33 9.63 -25.40
C LYS A 160 18.04 9.33 -23.93
N LEU A 161 18.89 8.54 -23.25
CA LEU A 161 18.68 8.11 -21.88
C LEU A 161 19.83 8.55 -20.98
N THR A 162 19.53 9.37 -19.98
CA THR A 162 20.50 9.79 -18.96
C THR A 162 20.00 9.37 -17.58
N ILE A 163 20.84 8.73 -16.77
CA ILE A 163 20.47 8.26 -15.44
C ILE A 163 21.23 9.09 -14.41
N TRP A 164 20.52 9.53 -13.37
CA TRP A 164 21.02 10.37 -12.28
C TRP A 164 20.73 9.72 -10.93
N LEU A 165 21.78 9.52 -10.13
CA LEU A 165 21.66 9.28 -8.70
C LEU A 165 21.68 10.63 -7.98
N LEU A 166 20.60 10.96 -7.27
CA LEU A 166 20.45 12.22 -6.55
C LEU A 166 20.61 11.95 -5.04
N ASP A 167 21.76 12.30 -4.45
CA ASP A 167 22.13 11.87 -3.09
C ASP A 167 22.07 12.99 -2.04
N ASP A 168 21.06 12.91 -1.16
CA ASP A 168 20.93 13.76 0.05
C ASP A 168 21.71 13.19 1.27
N GLY A 169 22.26 11.99 1.12
CA GLY A 169 23.11 11.33 2.09
C GLY A 169 24.51 11.93 2.16
N GLY A 170 25.08 12.27 1.01
CA GLY A 170 26.44 12.78 0.86
C GLY A 170 26.58 14.31 0.66
N THR A 171 25.59 15.12 1.05
CA THR A 171 25.62 16.59 0.89
C THR A 171 26.80 17.26 1.59
N VAL A 172 27.20 18.43 1.09
CA VAL A 172 28.27 19.25 1.72
C VAL A 172 27.94 19.55 3.18
N GLN A 173 26.67 19.86 3.49
CA GLN A 173 26.20 20.06 4.86
C GLN A 173 26.49 18.86 5.78
N LYS A 174 26.25 17.62 5.31
CA LYS A 174 26.49 16.41 6.12
C LYS A 174 27.96 16.04 6.22
N ARG A 175 28.73 16.23 5.15
CA ARG A 175 30.19 15.99 5.18
C ARG A 175 30.93 16.98 6.09
N ASN A 176 30.31 18.12 6.39
CA ASN A 176 30.79 19.12 7.33
C ASN A 176 29.96 19.14 8.64
N ASP A 177 29.30 18.03 8.99
CA ASP A 177 28.56 17.93 10.26
C ASP A 177 29.52 18.17 11.44
N PRO A 178 29.11 18.93 12.49
CA PRO A 178 29.94 19.13 13.68
C PRO A 178 30.30 17.83 14.41
N ASP A 179 29.52 16.78 14.20
CA ASP A 179 29.81 15.43 14.67
C ASP A 179 30.76 14.71 13.69
N PRO A 180 32.02 14.44 14.08
CA PRO A 180 33.02 13.87 13.19
C PRO A 180 32.63 12.50 12.65
N GLU A 181 31.91 11.68 13.42
CA GLU A 181 31.46 10.35 12.98
C GLU A 181 30.46 10.48 11.82
N LYS A 182 29.48 11.39 11.94
CA LYS A 182 28.50 11.63 10.86
C LYS A 182 29.13 12.25 9.62
N ALA A 183 30.13 13.11 9.81
CA ALA A 183 30.87 13.72 8.71
C ALA A 183 31.67 12.67 7.92
N GLU A 184 32.34 11.75 8.62
CA GLU A 184 33.08 10.65 8.02
C GLU A 184 32.14 9.69 7.28
N GLU A 185 31.04 9.24 7.89
CA GLU A 185 30.02 8.41 7.25
C GLU A 185 29.49 9.03 5.94
N ALA A 186 29.21 10.34 5.95
CA ALA A 186 28.72 11.06 4.78
C ALA A 186 29.79 11.17 3.67
N LEU A 187 31.06 11.32 4.03
CA LEU A 187 32.18 11.38 3.08
C LEU A 187 32.46 10.01 2.45
N GLU A 188 32.44 8.94 3.24
CA GLU A 188 32.57 7.57 2.75
C GLU A 188 31.43 7.20 1.80
N ARG A 189 30.19 7.55 2.17
CA ARG A 189 29.02 7.40 1.30
C ARG A 189 29.19 8.15 -0.01
N HIS A 190 29.57 9.42 0.04
CA HIS A 190 29.77 10.24 -1.15
C HIS A 190 30.79 9.59 -2.10
N THR A 191 31.95 9.22 -1.58
CA THR A 191 33.05 8.64 -2.36
C THR A 191 32.67 7.29 -2.96
N SER A 192 32.02 6.43 -2.18
CA SER A 192 31.59 5.10 -2.64
C SER A 192 30.50 5.17 -3.70
N LEU A 193 29.50 6.05 -3.54
CA LEU A 193 28.41 6.20 -4.49
C LEU A 193 28.83 6.94 -5.77
N GLU A 194 29.75 7.90 -5.68
CA GLU A 194 30.34 8.54 -6.87
C GLU A 194 31.10 7.50 -7.70
N LYS A 195 31.90 6.65 -7.05
CA LYS A 195 32.59 5.54 -7.71
C LYS A 195 31.61 4.57 -8.36
N LEU A 196 30.57 4.13 -7.64
CA LEU A 196 29.53 3.25 -8.18
C LEU A 196 28.85 3.85 -9.43
N CYS A 197 28.55 5.14 -9.39
CA CYS A 197 27.93 5.84 -10.52
C CYS A 197 28.86 5.89 -11.72
N SER A 198 30.13 6.26 -11.52
CA SER A 198 31.17 6.23 -12.57
C SER A 198 31.27 4.83 -13.20
N ASP A 199 31.34 3.80 -12.36
CA ASP A 199 31.47 2.41 -12.73
C ASP A 199 30.26 1.86 -13.55
N LEU A 200 29.06 2.36 -13.27
CA LEU A 200 27.82 2.00 -14.01
C LEU A 200 27.52 2.93 -15.19
N GLY A 201 28.30 4.01 -15.39
CA GLY A 201 28.01 5.05 -16.38
C GLY A 201 26.71 5.79 -16.08
N VAL A 202 26.55 6.20 -14.84
CA VAL A 202 25.45 6.97 -14.24
C VAL A 202 26.01 8.30 -13.72
N ASN A 203 25.22 9.37 -13.79
CA ASN A 203 25.62 10.66 -13.23
C ASN A 203 25.33 10.69 -11.72
N TYR A 204 26.35 10.98 -10.92
CA TYR A 204 26.18 11.27 -9.50
C TYR A 204 25.92 12.77 -9.31
N LEU A 205 24.93 13.12 -8.50
CA LEU A 205 24.65 14.51 -8.14
C LEU A 205 24.29 14.61 -6.65
N THR A 206 24.90 15.58 -5.97
CA THR A 206 24.54 16.00 -4.62
C THR A 206 24.38 17.53 -4.57
N ARG A 207 24.17 18.09 -3.39
CA ARG A 207 23.90 19.52 -3.19
C ARG A 207 24.53 20.07 -1.91
N GLU A 208 24.55 21.39 -1.81
CA GLU A 208 25.12 22.12 -0.67
C GLU A 208 24.39 21.79 0.65
N ARG A 209 23.05 21.85 0.65
CA ARG A 209 22.22 21.74 1.86
C ARG A 209 20.97 20.89 1.64
N ASN A 210 20.53 20.21 2.70
CA ASN A 210 19.31 19.42 2.72
C ASN A 210 18.08 20.29 2.97
N GLU A 211 17.58 20.92 1.91
CA GLU A 211 16.38 21.76 1.94
C GLU A 211 15.22 21.07 1.19
N HIS A 212 14.00 21.11 1.74
CA HIS A 212 12.80 20.49 1.14
C HIS A 212 12.90 18.98 0.83
N ALA A 213 13.78 18.24 1.52
CA ALA A 213 13.95 16.78 1.41
C ALA A 213 13.97 16.31 -0.07
N LYS A 214 13.23 15.23 -0.38
CA LYS A 214 13.16 14.62 -1.72
C LYS A 214 12.73 15.60 -2.81
N ALA A 215 11.77 16.49 -2.55
CA ALA A 215 11.33 17.48 -3.54
C ALA A 215 12.47 18.41 -3.93
N GLY A 216 13.22 18.91 -2.95
CA GLY A 216 14.39 19.75 -3.18
C GLY A 216 15.51 19.01 -3.91
N ASN A 217 15.70 17.72 -3.61
CA ASN A 217 16.69 16.89 -4.29
C ASN A 217 16.33 16.66 -5.77
N LEU A 218 15.06 16.35 -6.06
CA LEU A 218 14.55 16.24 -7.42
C LEU A 218 14.66 17.57 -8.19
N ASN A 219 14.37 18.71 -7.55
CA ASN A 219 14.53 20.03 -8.15
C ASN A 219 16.00 20.37 -8.45
N ASN A 220 16.93 19.96 -7.58
CA ASN A 220 18.37 20.06 -7.87
C ASN A 220 18.75 19.22 -9.10
N GLY A 221 18.18 18.02 -9.23
CA GLY A 221 18.30 17.19 -10.44
C GLY A 221 17.79 17.91 -11.69
N LEU A 222 16.58 18.49 -11.63
CA LEU A 222 16.01 19.26 -12.75
C LEU A 222 16.94 20.41 -13.18
N ALA A 223 17.57 21.11 -12.24
CA ALA A 223 18.48 22.22 -12.56
C ALA A 223 19.74 21.78 -13.34
N HIS A 224 20.11 20.50 -13.27
CA HIS A 224 21.32 19.94 -13.91
C HIS A 224 21.01 19.00 -15.09
N SER A 225 19.74 18.81 -15.42
CA SER A 225 19.29 17.87 -16.44
C SER A 225 18.45 18.57 -17.52
N THR A 226 18.42 17.99 -18.73
CA THR A 226 17.83 18.63 -19.93
C THR A 226 16.87 17.71 -20.70
N GLY A 227 16.46 16.60 -20.12
CA GLY A 227 15.53 15.63 -20.72
C GLY A 227 14.14 16.22 -20.93
N ASP A 228 13.50 15.85 -22.03
CA ASP A 228 12.11 16.24 -22.36
C ASP A 228 11.13 15.61 -21.36
N LEU A 229 11.45 14.40 -20.90
CA LEU A 229 10.70 13.64 -19.89
C LEU A 229 11.61 13.27 -18.70
N VAL A 230 11.00 13.14 -17.53
CA VAL A 230 11.67 12.78 -16.27
C VAL A 230 11.01 11.55 -15.68
N ALA A 231 11.73 10.43 -15.61
CA ALA A 231 11.31 9.25 -14.88
C ALA A 231 11.78 9.34 -13.43
N VAL A 232 10.93 9.03 -12.46
CA VAL A 232 11.29 9.05 -11.03
C VAL A 232 11.13 7.66 -10.45
N PHE A 233 12.22 7.14 -9.87
CA PHE A 233 12.24 5.88 -9.14
C PHE A 233 12.87 6.08 -7.77
N ASP A 234 12.13 5.77 -6.70
CA ASP A 234 12.73 5.63 -5.37
C ASP A 234 13.90 4.65 -5.39
N ALA A 235 14.89 4.85 -4.52
CA ALA A 235 16.08 4.02 -4.42
C ALA A 235 15.80 2.51 -4.30
N ASP A 236 14.67 2.13 -3.70
CA ASP A 236 14.22 0.74 -3.55
C ASP A 236 13.29 0.26 -4.69
N HIS A 237 12.97 1.08 -5.70
CA HIS A 237 12.09 0.75 -6.81
C HIS A 237 12.88 0.51 -8.10
N ALA A 238 13.40 -0.70 -8.28
CA ALA A 238 14.12 -1.07 -9.48
C ALA A 238 13.15 -1.22 -10.68
N PRO A 239 13.37 -0.52 -11.81
CA PRO A 239 12.49 -0.60 -12.97
C PRO A 239 12.68 -1.88 -13.79
N ALA A 240 11.60 -2.36 -14.42
CA ALA A 240 11.68 -3.33 -15.49
C ALA A 240 12.14 -2.69 -16.79
N ARG A 241 12.76 -3.49 -17.67
CA ARG A 241 13.36 -2.99 -18.93
C ARG A 241 12.35 -2.33 -19.86
N ASP A 242 11.13 -2.84 -19.86
CA ASP A 242 10.01 -2.38 -20.67
C ASP A 242 9.31 -1.12 -20.13
N PHE A 243 9.78 -0.52 -19.02
CA PHE A 243 9.15 0.66 -18.42
C PHE A 243 8.96 1.80 -19.43
N LEU A 244 10.02 2.21 -20.14
CA LEU A 244 9.93 3.32 -21.11
C LEU A 244 9.17 2.93 -22.38
N GLN A 245 9.28 1.67 -22.80
CA GLN A 245 8.52 1.12 -23.93
C GLN A 245 7.01 1.25 -23.71
N GLU A 246 6.56 0.98 -22.48
CA GLU A 246 5.16 0.98 -22.10
C GLU A 246 4.63 2.37 -21.72
N THR A 247 5.49 3.36 -21.44
CA THR A 247 5.07 4.66 -20.89
C THR A 247 5.26 5.83 -21.87
N VAL A 248 6.39 5.90 -22.59
CA VAL A 248 6.71 6.99 -23.51
C VAL A 248 5.67 7.19 -24.62
N PRO A 249 5.10 6.14 -25.27
CA PRO A 249 4.17 6.33 -26.38
C PRO A 249 2.96 7.24 -26.08
N TYR A 250 2.55 7.33 -24.81
CA TYR A 250 1.40 8.14 -24.42
C TYR A 250 1.66 9.65 -24.48
N PHE A 251 2.91 10.09 -24.34
CA PHE A 251 3.27 11.51 -24.43
C PHE A 251 3.19 12.05 -25.87
N GLY A 252 3.21 11.16 -26.86
CA GLY A 252 2.97 11.49 -28.27
C GLY A 252 1.48 11.61 -28.63
N ASP A 253 0.59 11.00 -27.84
CA ASP A 253 -0.87 11.06 -28.07
C ASP A 253 -1.50 12.35 -27.53
N ASP A 254 -0.94 12.94 -26.47
CA ASP A 254 -1.46 14.12 -25.80
C ASP A 254 -0.33 15.06 -25.33
N GLU A 255 -0.23 16.22 -25.99
CA GLU A 255 0.73 17.28 -25.64
C GLU A 255 0.50 17.83 -24.23
N LYS A 256 -0.74 17.76 -23.70
CA LYS A 256 -1.08 18.17 -22.34
C LYS A 256 -0.95 17.04 -21.32
N LEU A 257 -0.43 15.88 -21.70
CA LEU A 257 -0.09 14.83 -20.74
C LEU A 257 1.15 15.22 -19.95
N PHE A 258 1.02 15.40 -18.63
CA PHE A 258 2.17 15.65 -17.75
C PHE A 258 2.64 14.39 -17.02
N LEU A 259 1.78 13.38 -16.87
CA LEU A 259 2.05 12.23 -16.00
C LEU A 259 1.55 10.93 -16.60
N VAL A 260 2.44 9.94 -16.62
CA VAL A 260 2.09 8.52 -16.74
C VAL A 260 2.48 7.84 -15.43
N GLN A 261 1.50 7.45 -14.62
CA GLN A 261 1.73 6.73 -13.37
C GLN A 261 1.59 5.22 -13.58
N THR A 262 2.46 4.44 -12.95
CA THR A 262 2.41 2.97 -12.93
C THR A 262 2.26 2.43 -11.49
N PRO A 263 1.77 1.19 -11.29
CA PRO A 263 1.66 0.57 -9.97
C PRO A 263 2.97 0.51 -9.19
N HIS A 264 2.89 0.65 -7.87
CA HIS A 264 3.96 0.19 -6.99
C HIS A 264 3.74 -1.29 -6.69
N PHE A 265 4.61 -2.14 -7.22
CA PHE A 265 4.64 -3.57 -6.95
C PHE A 265 5.81 -3.89 -6.04
N PHE A 266 5.62 -4.74 -5.03
CA PHE A 266 6.63 -5.04 -4.02
C PHE A 266 7.01 -6.52 -4.00
N LEU A 267 8.30 -6.80 -3.82
CA LEU A 267 8.81 -8.17 -3.76
C LEU A 267 8.60 -8.84 -2.41
N ASN A 268 8.50 -8.05 -1.34
CA ASN A 268 8.31 -8.49 0.03
C ASN A 268 6.97 -8.03 0.62
N PRO A 269 6.46 -8.79 1.60
CA PRO A 269 5.26 -8.43 2.35
C PRO A 269 5.48 -7.21 3.21
N ASP A 270 4.39 -6.51 3.49
CA ASP A 270 4.35 -5.60 4.64
C ASP A 270 4.38 -6.39 5.97
N PRO A 271 4.62 -5.71 7.10
CA PRO A 271 4.70 -6.36 8.39
C PRO A 271 3.43 -7.11 8.79
N LEU A 272 2.23 -6.65 8.43
CA LEU A 272 0.99 -7.36 8.70
C LEU A 272 0.98 -8.68 7.93
N GLU A 273 1.21 -8.65 6.63
CA GLU A 273 1.18 -9.84 5.79
C GLU A 273 2.22 -10.88 6.20
N ARG A 274 3.43 -10.42 6.57
CA ARG A 274 4.49 -11.29 7.08
C ARG A 274 4.09 -11.93 8.40
N ASN A 275 3.67 -11.12 9.36
CA ASN A 275 3.39 -11.60 10.72
C ASN A 275 2.14 -12.50 10.75
N LEU A 276 1.19 -12.26 9.84
CA LEU A 276 0.01 -13.10 9.65
C LEU A 276 0.24 -14.30 8.70
N ARG A 277 1.35 -14.33 7.96
CA ARG A 277 1.68 -15.32 6.92
C ARG A 277 0.66 -15.40 5.78
N THR A 278 0.18 -14.25 5.32
CA THR A 278 -0.89 -14.15 4.31
C THR A 278 -0.39 -13.78 2.91
N PHE A 279 0.84 -13.27 2.77
CA PHE A 279 1.39 -12.69 1.53
C PHE A 279 1.27 -13.55 0.27
N GLU A 280 1.44 -14.88 0.36
CA GLU A 280 1.42 -15.72 -0.85
C GLU A 280 0.00 -16.00 -1.37
N ARG A 281 -1.05 -15.60 -0.64
CA ARG A 281 -2.45 -15.92 -0.98
C ARG A 281 -3.38 -14.72 -0.95
N MET A 282 -3.11 -13.76 -0.08
CA MET A 282 -3.92 -12.57 0.12
C MET A 282 -3.32 -11.40 -0.71
N PRO A 283 -4.14 -10.65 -1.45
CA PRO A 283 -3.70 -9.40 -2.06
C PRO A 283 -3.16 -8.42 -1.02
N SER A 284 -2.13 -7.68 -1.40
CA SER A 284 -1.51 -6.67 -0.54
C SER A 284 -2.37 -5.43 -0.41
N GLU A 285 -2.13 -4.65 0.64
CA GLU A 285 -2.90 -3.45 0.91
C GLU A 285 -2.88 -2.45 -0.27
N ASN A 286 -1.71 -2.22 -0.85
CA ASN A 286 -1.48 -1.36 -2.00
C ASN A 286 -2.25 -1.80 -3.27
N GLU A 287 -2.56 -3.09 -3.43
CA GLU A 287 -3.25 -3.60 -4.63
C GLU A 287 -4.65 -3.03 -4.80
N MET A 288 -5.36 -2.75 -3.70
CA MET A 288 -6.68 -2.08 -3.76
C MET A 288 -6.57 -0.68 -4.37
N PHE A 289 -5.49 0.04 -4.06
CA PHE A 289 -5.25 1.38 -4.59
C PHE A 289 -4.81 1.32 -6.06
N TYR A 290 -3.77 0.55 -6.35
CA TYR A 290 -3.15 0.52 -7.67
C TYR A 290 -4.00 -0.23 -8.72
N SER A 291 -4.64 -1.34 -8.37
CA SER A 291 -5.34 -2.17 -9.38
C SER A 291 -6.74 -1.67 -9.75
N ILE A 292 -7.38 -0.85 -8.91
CA ILE A 292 -8.76 -0.39 -9.17
C ILE A 292 -9.00 1.08 -8.86
N LEU A 293 -8.47 1.62 -7.75
CA LEU A 293 -8.74 3.02 -7.41
C LEU A 293 -8.04 3.98 -8.38
N GLN A 294 -6.77 3.76 -8.70
CA GLN A 294 -6.02 4.56 -9.69
C GLN A 294 -6.68 4.54 -11.07
N ARG A 295 -7.21 3.40 -11.51
CA ARG A 295 -8.01 3.30 -12.75
C ARG A 295 -9.35 4.04 -12.67
N GLY A 296 -9.93 4.13 -11.48
CA GLY A 296 -11.08 4.99 -11.20
C GLY A 296 -10.72 6.47 -11.30
N LEU A 297 -9.63 6.88 -10.66
CA LEU A 297 -9.12 8.26 -10.73
C LEU A 297 -8.76 8.68 -12.15
N ASP A 298 -8.14 7.78 -12.92
CA ASP A 298 -7.81 7.96 -14.35
C ASP A 298 -9.06 8.27 -15.20
N SER A 299 -10.20 7.64 -14.90
CA SER A 299 -11.46 7.91 -15.62
C SER A 299 -11.96 9.36 -15.49
N TRP A 300 -11.44 10.08 -14.49
CA TRP A 300 -11.78 11.46 -14.19
C TRP A 300 -10.60 12.43 -14.40
N ASN A 301 -9.54 12.01 -15.09
CA ASN A 301 -8.30 12.78 -15.27
C ASN A 301 -7.73 13.27 -13.93
N ALA A 302 -7.66 12.36 -12.96
CA ALA A 302 -7.25 12.65 -11.60
C ALA A 302 -6.25 11.61 -11.05
N SER A 303 -5.61 10.83 -11.92
CA SER A 303 -4.52 9.95 -11.51
C SER A 303 -3.34 10.83 -11.11
N PHE A 304 -2.92 10.76 -9.86
CA PHE A 304 -1.88 11.64 -9.34
C PHE A 304 -0.55 10.92 -9.19
N PHE A 305 0.52 11.71 -9.16
CA PHE A 305 1.90 11.24 -8.99
C PHE A 305 2.07 10.66 -7.57
N CYS A 306 2.53 9.42 -7.49
CA CYS A 306 2.76 8.69 -6.23
C CYS A 306 4.24 8.68 -5.82
N GLY A 307 5.03 9.67 -6.25
CA GLY A 307 6.42 9.86 -5.82
C GLY A 307 7.44 8.98 -6.54
N SER A 308 7.01 7.90 -7.19
CA SER A 308 7.87 6.94 -7.87
C SER A 308 7.09 6.14 -8.91
N ALA A 309 7.79 5.40 -9.76
CA ALA A 309 7.22 4.56 -10.82
C ALA A 309 6.39 5.40 -11.81
N ALA A 310 6.89 6.59 -12.15
CA ALA A 310 6.18 7.54 -12.97
C ALA A 310 7.11 8.21 -13.99
N LEU A 311 6.55 8.57 -15.12
CA LEU A 311 7.17 9.38 -16.15
C LEU A 311 6.44 10.73 -16.19
N LEU A 312 7.19 11.83 -16.12
CA LEU A 312 6.66 13.19 -16.07
C LEU A 312 7.17 14.04 -17.23
N ARG A 313 6.35 14.97 -17.72
CA ARG A 313 6.78 15.95 -18.73
C ARG A 313 7.58 17.08 -18.07
N ARG A 314 8.78 17.36 -18.59
CA ARG A 314 9.66 18.41 -18.04
C ARG A 314 9.03 19.80 -18.12
N GLU A 315 8.48 20.16 -19.29
CA GLU A 315 7.81 21.45 -19.50
C GLU A 315 6.71 21.73 -18.47
N ALA A 316 5.92 20.70 -18.13
CA ALA A 316 4.88 20.82 -17.12
C ALA A 316 5.48 21.12 -15.74
N LEU A 317 6.54 20.39 -15.36
CA LEU A 317 7.27 20.63 -14.11
C LEU A 317 7.85 22.05 -14.06
N ASP A 318 8.43 22.55 -15.15
CA ASP A 318 8.97 23.92 -15.19
C ASP A 318 7.87 24.97 -14.97
N ILE A 319 6.66 24.78 -15.53
CA ILE A 319 5.48 25.62 -15.28
C ILE A 319 4.98 25.51 -13.82
N ALA A 320 5.27 24.40 -13.14
CA ALA A 320 5.02 24.24 -11.70
C ALA A 320 6.13 24.82 -10.81
N ASN A 321 7.21 25.35 -11.38
CA ASN A 321 8.45 25.68 -10.67
C ASN A 321 9.08 24.45 -9.99
N GLY A 322 9.04 23.31 -10.67
CA GLY A 322 9.53 22.01 -10.20
C GLY A 322 8.52 21.24 -9.35
N PHE A 323 9.04 20.34 -8.52
CA PHE A 323 8.30 19.57 -7.53
C PHE A 323 7.99 20.44 -6.29
N SER A 324 6.74 20.37 -5.81
CA SER A 324 6.26 21.17 -4.68
C SER A 324 6.89 20.73 -3.35
N GLY A 325 7.38 21.66 -2.54
CA GLY A 325 8.06 21.35 -1.26
C GLY A 325 7.32 21.78 0.00
N ARG A 326 6.02 22.08 -0.07
CA ARG A 326 5.25 22.65 1.06
C ARG A 326 4.65 21.57 1.96
N SER A 327 4.06 20.54 1.36
CA SER A 327 3.66 19.33 2.06
C SER A 327 4.82 18.33 2.11
N ILE A 328 4.83 17.44 3.11
CA ILE A 328 5.75 16.30 3.15
C ILE A 328 5.41 15.19 2.12
N THR A 329 4.28 15.32 1.43
CA THR A 329 3.88 14.50 0.27
C THR A 329 3.94 15.39 -0.99
N GLU A 330 5.16 15.65 -1.45
CA GLU A 330 5.46 16.54 -2.59
C GLU A 330 4.79 16.09 -3.88
N ASP A 331 4.61 14.78 -4.00
CA ASP A 331 4.17 14.07 -5.18
C ASP A 331 2.71 14.39 -5.53
N CYS A 332 1.80 14.12 -4.60
CA CYS A 332 0.38 14.41 -4.72
C CYS A 332 0.14 15.92 -4.83
N GLU A 333 0.92 16.73 -4.09
CA GLU A 333 0.82 18.19 -4.15
C GLU A 333 1.19 18.74 -5.54
N THR A 334 2.28 18.24 -6.14
CA THR A 334 2.72 18.62 -7.49
C THR A 334 1.66 18.24 -8.53
N ALA A 335 1.11 17.03 -8.46
CA ALA A 335 0.05 16.60 -9.36
C ALA A 335 -1.23 17.43 -9.21
N LEU A 336 -1.61 17.78 -7.98
CA LEU A 336 -2.77 18.65 -7.71
C LEU A 336 -2.60 20.03 -8.36
N ASP A 337 -1.39 20.59 -8.29
CA ASP A 337 -1.11 21.88 -8.92
C ASP A 337 -1.15 21.79 -10.45
N LEU A 338 -0.55 20.77 -11.04
CA LEU A 338 -0.53 20.56 -12.49
C LEU A 338 -1.92 20.30 -13.08
N HIS A 339 -2.75 19.47 -12.43
CA HIS A 339 -4.15 19.31 -12.82
C HIS A 339 -4.93 20.62 -12.75
N SER A 340 -4.65 21.47 -11.76
CA SER A 340 -5.29 22.79 -11.65
C SER A 340 -4.90 23.74 -12.78
N LYS A 341 -3.71 23.53 -13.35
CA LYS A 341 -3.19 24.21 -14.55
C LYS A 341 -3.59 23.52 -15.86
N LYS A 342 -4.59 22.62 -15.83
CA LYS A 342 -5.17 21.94 -16.99
C LYS A 342 -4.24 20.96 -17.71
N TRP A 343 -3.22 20.46 -17.02
CA TRP A 343 -2.48 19.29 -17.49
C TRP A 343 -3.27 18.01 -17.23
N ASN A 344 -3.02 16.99 -18.04
CA ASN A 344 -3.68 15.68 -17.99
C ASN A 344 -2.73 14.62 -17.43
N SER A 345 -3.31 13.60 -16.83
CA SER A 345 -2.59 12.42 -16.35
C SER A 345 -3.24 11.15 -16.89
N ILE A 346 -2.46 10.08 -16.95
CA ILE A 346 -2.98 8.74 -17.14
C ILE A 346 -2.36 7.73 -16.18
N TYR A 347 -3.06 6.62 -16.02
CA TYR A 347 -2.59 5.45 -15.29
C TYR A 347 -2.43 4.23 -16.19
N ILE A 348 -1.34 3.48 -16.00
CA ILE A 348 -1.09 2.19 -16.66
C ILE A 348 -1.00 1.10 -15.60
N ASP A 349 -2.01 0.24 -15.52
CA ASP A 349 -2.11 -0.87 -14.58
C ASP A 349 -1.22 -2.07 -14.99
N ARG A 350 0.10 -1.87 -14.93
CA ARG A 350 1.13 -2.90 -15.16
C ARG A 350 2.29 -2.69 -14.19
N PRO A 351 2.71 -3.73 -13.43
CA PRO A 351 3.85 -3.60 -12.53
C PRO A 351 5.13 -3.45 -13.37
N LEU A 352 5.64 -2.22 -13.48
CA LEU A 352 6.84 -1.89 -14.25
C LEU A 352 8.02 -1.52 -13.35
N ILE A 353 7.86 -1.64 -12.04
CA ILE A 353 8.93 -1.57 -11.04
C ILE A 353 8.77 -2.72 -10.04
N ALA A 354 9.85 -3.05 -9.35
CA ALA A 354 9.85 -3.91 -8.17
C ALA A 354 10.45 -3.16 -6.98
N GLY A 355 9.59 -2.87 -6.01
CA GLY A 355 9.87 -2.15 -4.79
C GLY A 355 10.12 -3.05 -3.58
N LEU A 356 10.50 -2.41 -2.45
CA LEU A 356 10.53 -3.05 -1.14
C LEU A 356 9.53 -2.40 -0.16
N GLN A 357 8.85 -3.21 0.64
CA GLN A 357 8.01 -2.73 1.75
C GLN A 357 8.81 -2.60 3.05
N PRO A 358 8.36 -1.73 3.99
CA PRO A 358 9.00 -1.59 5.30
C PRO A 358 9.14 -2.92 6.02
N ALA A 359 10.31 -3.17 6.61
CA ALA A 359 10.64 -4.44 7.22
C ALA A 359 10.05 -4.61 8.63
N THR A 360 9.75 -3.53 9.34
CA THR A 360 9.26 -3.56 10.73
C THR A 360 7.90 -2.89 10.85
N PHE A 361 7.11 -3.30 11.83
CA PHE A 361 5.82 -2.66 12.13
C PHE A 361 5.99 -1.17 12.44
N SER A 362 7.06 -0.80 13.15
CA SER A 362 7.40 0.60 13.45
C SER A 362 7.69 1.42 12.19
N SER A 363 8.53 0.92 11.28
CA SER A 363 8.82 1.59 10.01
C SER A 363 7.59 1.69 9.10
N PHE A 364 6.73 0.66 9.09
CA PHE A 364 5.43 0.70 8.39
C PHE A 364 4.51 1.80 8.95
N ILE A 365 4.32 1.86 10.27
CA ILE A 365 3.52 2.93 10.90
C ILE A 365 4.14 4.30 10.65
N GLY A 366 5.47 4.43 10.68
CA GLY A 366 6.18 5.66 10.36
C GLY A 366 5.92 6.13 8.92
N GLN A 367 5.96 5.23 7.94
CA GLN A 367 5.63 5.55 6.55
C GLN A 367 4.18 6.04 6.39
N ARG A 368 3.21 5.33 6.98
CA ARG A 368 1.78 5.69 6.88
C ARG A 368 1.42 6.95 7.64
N THR A 369 2.12 7.20 8.74
CA THR A 369 2.02 8.48 9.46
C THR A 369 2.41 9.64 8.57
N ARG A 370 3.51 9.54 7.81
CA ARG A 370 3.91 10.59 6.86
C ARG A 370 2.86 10.83 5.78
N TRP A 371 2.30 9.77 5.19
CA TRP A 371 1.26 9.92 4.18
C TRP A 371 0.00 10.58 4.73
N ALA A 372 -0.45 10.17 5.92
CA ALA A 372 -1.60 10.78 6.59
C ALA A 372 -1.36 12.27 6.88
N GLN A 373 -0.17 12.62 7.39
CA GLN A 373 0.19 13.99 7.70
C GLN A 373 0.28 14.86 6.44
N GLY A 374 0.96 14.39 5.38
CA GLY A 374 1.09 15.15 4.13
C GLY A 374 -0.24 15.35 3.42
N MET A 375 -1.11 14.34 3.38
CA MET A 375 -2.45 14.48 2.81
C MET A 375 -3.31 15.46 3.62
N THR A 376 -3.18 15.45 4.95
CA THR A 376 -3.83 16.46 5.82
C THR A 376 -3.27 17.86 5.57
N GLN A 377 -1.96 18.02 5.40
CA GLN A 377 -1.34 19.30 5.04
C GLN A 377 -1.88 19.83 3.71
N ILE A 378 -1.97 18.99 2.67
CA ILE A 378 -2.54 19.40 1.39
C ILE A 378 -4.00 19.84 1.54
N MET A 379 -4.82 19.13 2.33
CA MET A 379 -6.19 19.57 2.61
C MET A 379 -6.25 20.94 3.27
N LEU A 380 -5.36 21.24 4.22
CA LEU A 380 -5.34 22.51 4.94
C LEU A 380 -4.78 23.66 4.09
N PHE A 381 -3.75 23.40 3.28
CA PHE A 381 -3.10 24.43 2.46
C PHE A 381 -3.79 24.65 1.11
N ASN A 382 -4.33 23.60 0.52
CA ASN A 382 -4.84 23.54 -0.85
C ASN A 382 -6.13 22.72 -0.91
N PHE A 383 -7.13 23.08 -0.08
CA PHE A 383 -8.38 22.33 0.03
C PHE A 383 -9.02 22.05 -1.35
N PRO A 384 -9.09 20.79 -1.81
CA PRO A 384 -9.39 20.48 -3.21
C PRO A 384 -10.71 21.06 -3.73
N LEU A 385 -11.79 21.04 -2.92
CA LEU A 385 -13.11 21.54 -3.32
C LEU A 385 -13.09 23.02 -3.74
N PHE A 386 -12.19 23.83 -3.18
CA PHE A 386 -12.09 25.26 -3.47
C PHE A 386 -10.90 25.63 -4.34
N LYS A 387 -10.00 24.68 -4.67
CA LYS A 387 -8.88 24.96 -5.59
C LYS A 387 -9.42 25.29 -6.98
N ARG A 388 -9.05 26.47 -7.48
CA ARG A 388 -9.40 26.96 -8.82
C ARG A 388 -8.71 26.10 -9.88
N GLY A 389 -9.28 26.03 -11.07
CA GLY A 389 -8.68 25.29 -12.19
C GLY A 389 -8.99 23.79 -12.23
N LEU A 390 -9.33 23.15 -11.11
CA LEU A 390 -9.82 21.76 -11.10
C LEU A 390 -11.27 21.66 -11.58
N SER A 391 -11.58 20.59 -12.32
CA SER A 391 -12.97 20.19 -12.59
C SER A 391 -13.64 19.63 -11.32
N MET A 392 -14.98 19.63 -11.27
CA MET A 392 -15.69 19.06 -10.11
C MET A 392 -15.34 17.58 -9.89
N ALA A 393 -15.17 16.80 -10.96
CA ALA A 393 -14.76 15.39 -10.86
C ALA A 393 -13.37 15.26 -10.21
N GLN A 394 -12.37 16.02 -10.68
CA GLN A 394 -11.04 16.05 -10.08
C GLN A 394 -11.08 16.47 -8.60
N ARG A 395 -11.92 17.45 -8.25
CA ARG A 395 -12.10 17.86 -6.84
C ARG A 395 -12.60 16.70 -5.99
N LEU A 396 -13.61 15.97 -6.43
CA LEU A 396 -14.14 14.81 -5.71
C LEU A 396 -13.13 13.67 -5.63
N CYS A 397 -12.35 13.43 -6.68
CA CYS A 397 -11.26 12.44 -6.70
C CYS A 397 -10.18 12.76 -5.66
N TYR A 398 -9.67 14.00 -5.66
CA TYR A 398 -8.69 14.44 -4.66
C TYR A 398 -9.26 14.45 -3.23
N MET A 399 -10.53 14.84 -3.06
CA MET A 399 -11.21 14.71 -1.77
C MET A 399 -11.28 13.24 -1.33
N SER A 400 -11.61 12.31 -2.23
CA SER A 400 -11.61 10.87 -1.92
C SER A 400 -10.25 10.39 -1.43
N SER A 401 -9.17 10.78 -2.09
CA SER A 401 -7.81 10.35 -1.74
C SER A 401 -7.31 10.97 -0.44
N MET A 402 -7.59 12.25 -0.21
CA MET A 402 -7.10 12.95 0.98
C MET A 402 -7.96 12.67 2.21
N MET A 403 -9.30 12.71 2.08
CA MET A 403 -10.19 12.46 3.20
C MET A 403 -10.00 11.05 3.73
N PHE A 404 -9.74 10.04 2.89
CA PHE A 404 -9.45 8.67 3.35
C PHE A 404 -8.54 8.62 4.58
N TRP A 405 -7.49 9.43 4.63
CA TRP A 405 -6.53 9.49 5.74
C TRP A 405 -7.09 9.97 7.08
N LEU A 406 -8.35 10.43 7.12
CA LEU A 406 -9.08 10.75 8.35
C LEU A 406 -9.82 9.53 8.95
N PHE A 407 -9.67 8.32 8.38
CA PHE A 407 -10.19 7.08 8.99
C PHE A 407 -9.81 6.87 10.47
N PRO A 408 -8.66 7.36 11.00
CA PRO A 408 -8.34 7.16 12.41
C PRO A 408 -9.38 7.75 13.36
N PHE A 409 -10.05 8.85 12.99
CA PHE A 409 -11.12 9.42 13.78
C PHE A 409 -12.29 8.45 13.91
N THR A 410 -12.76 7.90 12.79
CA THR A 410 -13.93 7.01 12.80
C THR A 410 -13.64 5.66 13.41
N ARG A 411 -12.46 5.09 13.18
CA ARG A 411 -12.05 3.82 13.79
C ARG A 411 -11.95 3.90 15.30
N ILE A 412 -11.40 4.99 15.84
CA ILE A 412 -11.35 5.19 17.30
C ILE A 412 -12.74 5.41 17.87
N ILE A 413 -13.61 6.18 17.20
CA ILE A 413 -15.01 6.35 17.62
C ILE A 413 -15.74 5.00 17.67
N PHE A 414 -15.63 4.17 16.63
CA PHE A 414 -16.28 2.84 16.60
C PHE A 414 -15.68 1.85 17.60
N LEU A 415 -14.39 1.98 17.92
CA LEU A 415 -13.74 1.19 18.95
C LEU A 415 -14.32 1.49 20.34
N ILE A 416 -14.51 2.77 20.67
CA ILE A 416 -14.96 3.20 22.01
C ILE A 416 -16.48 3.26 22.15
N ALA A 417 -17.23 3.32 21.05
CA ALA A 417 -18.69 3.47 21.07
C ALA A 417 -19.41 2.43 21.95
N PRO A 418 -19.05 1.12 21.92
CA PRO A 418 -19.68 0.14 22.80
C PRO A 418 -19.46 0.41 24.30
N PHE A 419 -18.35 1.04 24.69
CA PHE A 419 -18.02 1.30 26.09
C PHE A 419 -18.93 2.35 26.74
N PHE A 420 -19.45 3.32 25.97
CA PHE A 420 -20.40 4.30 26.49
C PHE A 420 -21.65 3.62 27.08
N TYR A 421 -22.20 2.64 26.36
CA TYR A 421 -23.29 1.84 26.90
C TYR A 421 -22.80 0.85 27.96
N LEU A 422 -21.79 0.01 27.67
CA LEU A 422 -21.40 -1.11 28.55
C LEU A 422 -20.87 -0.67 29.92
N PHE A 423 -20.11 0.41 30.01
CA PHE A 423 -19.52 0.86 31.28
C PHE A 423 -20.33 1.97 31.94
N PHE A 424 -20.91 2.88 31.15
CA PHE A 424 -21.53 4.09 31.67
C PHE A 424 -23.06 4.12 31.52
N ASN A 425 -23.66 3.11 30.89
CA ASN A 425 -25.09 3.03 30.63
C ASN A 425 -25.64 4.21 29.79
N LEU A 426 -24.79 4.82 28.95
CA LEU A 426 -25.18 5.93 28.10
C LEU A 426 -25.96 5.44 26.87
N GLN A 427 -27.04 6.12 26.54
CA GLN A 427 -27.94 5.79 25.44
C GLN A 427 -27.58 6.58 24.17
N ILE A 428 -26.44 6.25 23.58
CA ILE A 428 -25.89 6.99 22.42
C ILE A 428 -26.62 6.71 21.09
N PHE A 429 -27.60 5.80 21.11
CA PHE A 429 -28.38 5.36 19.95
C PHE A 429 -29.80 5.00 20.41
N THR A 430 -30.80 5.77 19.98
CA THR A 430 -32.20 5.58 20.39
C THR A 430 -32.96 4.73 19.37
N ALA A 431 -32.93 3.40 19.54
CA ALA A 431 -33.73 2.47 18.73
C ALA A 431 -33.99 1.15 19.47
N SER A 432 -35.05 0.46 19.07
CA SER A 432 -35.30 -0.93 19.47
C SER A 432 -34.33 -1.91 18.80
N GLY A 433 -34.18 -3.12 19.36
CA GLY A 433 -33.37 -4.18 18.74
C GLY A 433 -33.87 -4.57 17.35
N GLY A 434 -35.20 -4.58 17.16
CA GLY A 434 -35.84 -4.84 15.87
C GLY A 434 -35.54 -3.77 14.81
N GLU A 435 -35.59 -2.48 15.18
CA GLU A 435 -35.20 -1.38 14.28
C GLU A 435 -33.72 -1.44 13.92
N PHE A 436 -32.87 -1.71 14.91
CA PHE A 436 -31.44 -1.89 14.66
C PHE A 436 -31.18 -3.05 13.67
N ALA A 437 -31.82 -4.20 13.87
CA ALA A 437 -31.69 -5.33 12.95
C ALA A 437 -32.20 -4.98 11.55
N ALA A 438 -33.33 -4.27 11.45
CA ALA A 438 -33.92 -3.95 10.17
C ALA A 438 -33.14 -2.90 9.37
N TYR A 439 -32.67 -1.82 10.01
CA TYR A 439 -31.98 -0.72 9.33
C TYR A 439 -30.47 -0.91 9.32
N THR A 440 -29.85 -1.15 10.48
CA THR A 440 -28.39 -1.21 10.58
C THR A 440 -27.83 -2.48 9.95
N MET A 441 -28.39 -3.67 10.24
CA MET A 441 -27.84 -4.92 9.68
C MET A 441 -28.07 -5.03 8.18
N THR A 442 -29.23 -4.60 7.66
CA THR A 442 -29.46 -4.60 6.21
C THR A 442 -28.49 -3.63 5.51
N TYR A 443 -28.27 -2.45 6.07
CA TYR A 443 -27.25 -1.50 5.61
C TYR A 443 -25.86 -2.15 5.56
N LEU A 444 -25.41 -2.79 6.64
CA LEU A 444 -24.09 -3.43 6.68
C LEU A 444 -23.94 -4.54 5.65
N VAL A 445 -24.95 -5.40 5.51
CA VAL A 445 -24.93 -6.52 4.55
C VAL A 445 -24.89 -5.99 3.12
N VAL A 446 -25.73 -5.00 2.80
CA VAL A 446 -25.74 -4.35 1.48
C VAL A 446 -24.39 -3.70 1.18
N ASN A 447 -23.82 -2.96 2.14
CA ASN A 447 -22.51 -2.33 2.00
C ASN A 447 -21.41 -3.39 1.78
N LEU A 448 -21.43 -4.50 2.53
CA LEU A 448 -20.47 -5.59 2.37
C LEU A 448 -20.59 -6.27 0.99
N VAL A 449 -21.81 -6.42 0.46
CA VAL A 449 -22.05 -6.91 -0.91
C VAL A 449 -21.49 -5.93 -1.95
N MET A 450 -21.75 -4.63 -1.81
CA MET A 450 -21.19 -3.60 -2.69
C MET A 450 -19.66 -3.62 -2.66
N GLN A 451 -19.06 -3.54 -1.47
CA GLN A 451 -17.60 -3.53 -1.32
C GLN A 451 -16.97 -4.80 -1.86
N ASN A 452 -17.52 -5.99 -1.59
CA ASN A 452 -16.95 -7.22 -2.15
C ASN A 452 -17.17 -7.33 -3.67
N SER A 453 -18.24 -6.76 -4.22
CA SER A 453 -18.42 -6.67 -5.67
C SER A 453 -17.41 -5.74 -6.33
N LEU A 454 -17.01 -4.67 -5.64
CA LEU A 454 -16.11 -3.65 -6.16
C LEU A 454 -14.64 -3.98 -5.92
N TYR A 455 -14.30 -4.54 -4.76
CA TYR A 455 -12.93 -4.72 -4.28
C TYR A 455 -12.55 -6.16 -4.00
N GLY A 456 -13.49 -7.11 -4.02
CA GLY A 456 -13.26 -8.45 -3.48
C GLY A 456 -12.10 -9.22 -4.10
N ARG A 457 -11.67 -8.86 -5.32
CA ARG A 457 -10.45 -9.40 -5.96
C ARG A 457 -9.15 -8.87 -5.36
N TRP A 458 -9.14 -7.64 -4.84
CA TRP A 458 -7.95 -6.92 -4.38
C TRP A 458 -7.93 -6.68 -2.88
N ARG A 459 -9.04 -6.96 -2.18
CA ARG A 459 -9.15 -6.80 -0.73
C ARG A 459 -10.15 -7.79 -0.16
N TRP A 460 -9.68 -8.64 0.74
CA TRP A 460 -10.54 -9.60 1.43
C TRP A 460 -11.36 -8.90 2.53
N PRO A 461 -12.54 -9.46 2.89
CA PRO A 461 -13.36 -8.93 3.99
C PRO A 461 -12.58 -8.79 5.29
N TRP A 462 -12.86 -7.72 6.05
CA TRP A 462 -12.29 -7.42 7.39
C TRP A 462 -10.80 -7.07 7.42
N ILE A 463 -10.07 -7.27 6.31
CA ILE A 463 -8.66 -6.90 6.23
C ILE A 463 -8.50 -5.38 6.21
N SER A 464 -9.38 -4.63 5.55
CA SER A 464 -9.36 -3.15 5.61
C SER A 464 -9.53 -2.65 7.03
N GLU A 465 -10.50 -3.19 7.76
CA GLU A 465 -10.76 -2.87 9.16
C GLU A 465 -9.53 -3.15 10.03
N LEU A 466 -8.83 -4.27 9.79
CA LEU A 466 -7.61 -4.61 10.51
C LEU A 466 -6.46 -3.63 10.21
N TYR A 467 -6.18 -3.33 8.93
CA TYR A 467 -5.14 -2.37 8.53
C TYR A 467 -5.43 -0.97 9.08
N GLU A 468 -6.67 -0.53 9.02
CA GLU A 468 -7.07 0.77 9.53
C GLU A 468 -7.00 0.80 11.06
N TYR A 469 -7.43 -0.26 11.76
CA TYR A 469 -7.33 -0.34 13.22
C TYR A 469 -5.88 -0.24 13.73
N ILE A 470 -4.95 -1.02 13.16
CA ILE A 470 -3.54 -0.99 13.60
C ILE A 470 -2.88 0.36 13.35
N GLN A 471 -3.28 1.07 12.29
CA GLN A 471 -2.76 2.38 11.95
C GLN A 471 -3.37 3.48 12.83
N SER A 472 -4.66 3.37 13.15
CA SER A 472 -5.44 4.44 13.80
C SER A 472 -4.85 4.90 15.14
N VAL A 473 -4.33 3.95 15.93
CA VAL A 473 -3.73 4.22 17.25
C VAL A 473 -2.59 5.23 17.18
N HIS A 474 -1.79 5.19 16.11
CA HIS A 474 -0.60 6.02 15.95
C HIS A 474 -0.82 7.20 14.99
N LEU A 475 -1.66 7.03 13.97
CA LEU A 475 -1.95 8.09 13.00
C LEU A 475 -2.83 9.20 13.58
N LEU A 476 -3.76 8.89 14.49
CA LEU A 476 -4.66 9.92 15.04
C LEU A 476 -3.90 11.07 15.73
N PRO A 477 -2.96 10.82 16.67
CA PRO A 477 -2.14 11.89 17.24
C PRO A 477 -1.34 12.68 16.19
N ALA A 478 -0.84 12.00 15.15
CA ALA A 478 -0.06 12.63 14.10
C ALA A 478 -0.89 13.59 13.22
N ILE A 479 -2.13 13.20 12.91
CA ILE A 479 -3.08 14.05 12.17
C ILE A 479 -3.49 15.25 13.03
N LEU A 480 -3.80 15.04 14.32
CA LEU A 480 -4.11 16.13 15.26
C LEU A 480 -2.95 17.13 15.39
N SER A 481 -1.71 16.65 15.34
CA SER A 481 -0.51 17.51 15.32
C SER A 481 -0.49 18.44 14.09
N VAL A 482 -0.81 17.92 12.90
CA VAL A 482 -0.92 18.72 11.66
C VAL A 482 -2.07 19.71 11.74
N ILE A 483 -3.25 19.29 12.21
CA ILE A 483 -4.42 20.18 12.35
C ILE A 483 -4.09 21.34 13.30
N ARG A 484 -3.38 21.06 14.40
CA ARG A 484 -2.95 22.08 15.36
C ARG A 484 -1.89 23.02 14.79
N ASN A 485 -0.92 22.48 14.05
CA ASN A 485 0.12 23.28 13.42
C ASN A 485 0.63 22.61 12.14
N PRO A 486 0.18 23.03 10.95
CA PRO A 486 0.44 22.30 9.72
C PRO A 486 1.87 22.44 9.21
N THR A 487 2.66 23.41 9.69
CA THR A 487 4.05 23.62 9.24
C THR A 487 5.09 22.98 10.15
N LYS A 488 4.71 22.51 11.35
CA LYS A 488 5.64 21.93 12.33
C LYS A 488 6.06 20.48 12.05
N PRO A 489 5.19 19.58 11.56
CA PRO A 489 5.58 18.21 11.29
C PRO A 489 6.70 18.16 10.26
N THR A 490 7.90 17.80 10.71
CA THR A 490 9.09 17.66 9.86
C THR A 490 9.30 16.22 9.47
N PHE A 491 9.83 16.03 8.27
CA PHE A 491 10.26 14.73 7.79
C PHE A 491 11.48 14.25 8.58
N LYS A 492 11.33 13.14 9.33
CA LYS A 492 12.46 12.36 9.82
C LYS A 492 12.56 11.11 8.96
N VAL A 493 13.74 10.86 8.39
CA VAL A 493 13.95 9.70 7.51
C VAL A 493 13.75 8.43 8.34
N THR A 494 12.80 7.60 7.89
CA THR A 494 12.59 6.26 8.45
C THR A 494 13.79 5.38 8.12
N ALA A 495 14.35 4.67 9.11
CA ALA A 495 15.36 3.67 8.85
C ALA A 495 14.79 2.62 7.88
N LYS A 496 15.43 2.46 6.73
CA LYS A 496 15.06 1.44 5.72
C LYS A 496 15.78 0.11 5.96
N ASP A 497 16.80 0.10 6.81
CA ASP A 497 17.67 -1.05 7.09
C ASP A 497 17.41 -1.65 8.49
N GLU A 498 16.19 -2.13 8.71
CA GLU A 498 15.85 -2.87 9.93
C GLU A 498 15.55 -4.33 9.59
N SER A 499 16.52 -5.23 9.76
CA SER A 499 16.24 -6.67 9.73
C SER A 499 15.64 -7.14 11.06
N ILE A 500 14.76 -8.16 11.00
CA ILE A 500 14.22 -8.81 12.20
C ILE A 500 14.94 -10.14 12.40
N ASP A 501 16.12 -10.05 13.01
CA ASP A 501 16.98 -11.20 13.23
C ASP A 501 16.42 -12.15 14.30
N GLU A 502 15.51 -11.68 15.15
CA GLU A 502 14.84 -12.46 16.19
C GLU A 502 13.36 -12.13 16.29
N SER A 503 12.55 -13.11 16.73
CA SER A 503 11.13 -12.84 16.97
C SER A 503 11.00 -11.93 18.18
N ARG A 504 10.22 -10.85 18.06
CA ARG A 504 10.11 -9.81 19.10
C ARG A 504 8.71 -9.21 19.15
N LEU A 505 8.43 -8.46 20.22
CA LEU A 505 7.31 -7.53 20.24
C LEU A 505 7.77 -6.19 19.69
N SER A 506 7.00 -5.60 18.79
CA SER A 506 7.28 -4.22 18.33
C SER A 506 7.28 -3.25 19.51
N GLU A 507 8.09 -2.20 19.44
CA GLU A 507 8.11 -1.13 20.46
C GLU A 507 6.75 -0.43 20.58
N LEU A 508 5.96 -0.47 19.49
CA LEU A 508 4.61 0.11 19.40
C LEU A 508 3.49 -0.85 19.84
N ALA A 509 3.81 -2.03 20.40
CA ALA A 509 2.83 -3.06 20.70
C ALA A 509 1.94 -2.75 21.92
N ARG A 510 2.44 -2.00 22.90
CA ARG A 510 1.78 -1.82 24.23
C ARG A 510 0.32 -1.34 24.15
N PRO A 511 -0.04 -0.31 23.35
CA PRO A 511 -1.42 0.15 23.28
C PRO A 511 -2.41 -0.94 22.83
N PHE A 512 -2.00 -1.85 21.95
CA PHE A 512 -2.89 -2.89 21.44
C PHE A 512 -3.25 -3.94 22.49
N TYR A 513 -2.30 -4.31 23.36
CA TYR A 513 -2.58 -5.19 24.48
C TYR A 513 -3.51 -4.54 25.51
N PHE A 514 -3.33 -3.24 25.77
CA PHE A 514 -4.23 -2.49 26.65
C PHE A 514 -5.65 -2.43 26.08
N ILE A 515 -5.80 -2.08 24.79
CA ILE A 515 -7.10 -2.05 24.11
C ILE A 515 -7.75 -3.45 24.13
N PHE A 516 -6.99 -4.50 23.85
CA PHE A 516 -7.48 -5.88 23.89
C PHE A 516 -8.00 -6.25 25.29
N LEU A 517 -7.26 -5.91 26.35
CA LEU A 517 -7.70 -6.14 27.73
C LEU A 517 -8.99 -5.37 28.05
N LEU A 518 -9.07 -4.10 27.64
CA LEU A 518 -10.25 -3.27 27.86
C LEU A 518 -11.49 -3.84 27.14
N LEU A 519 -11.33 -4.33 25.90
CA LEU A 519 -12.39 -5.01 25.16
C LEU A 519 -12.83 -6.33 25.82
N LEU A 520 -11.89 -7.07 26.41
CA LEU A 520 -12.18 -8.29 27.19
C LEU A 520 -13.02 -7.96 28.43
N VAL A 521 -12.69 -6.88 29.14
CA VAL A 521 -13.51 -6.34 30.23
C VAL A 521 -14.90 -5.94 29.71
N GLY A 522 -14.98 -5.33 28.52
CA GLY A 522 -16.25 -5.04 27.84
C GLY A 522 -17.12 -6.29 27.60
N VAL A 523 -16.52 -7.42 27.21
CA VAL A 523 -17.24 -8.70 27.06
C VAL A 523 -17.75 -9.20 28.41
N ALA A 524 -16.94 -9.12 29.47
CA ALA A 524 -17.39 -9.48 30.81
C ALA A 524 -18.56 -8.60 31.29
N PHE A 525 -18.49 -7.29 31.05
CA PHE A 525 -19.59 -6.36 31.33
C PHE A 525 -20.84 -6.65 30.51
N THR A 526 -20.70 -7.12 29.27
CA THR A 526 -21.83 -7.59 28.46
C THR A 526 -22.54 -8.75 29.18
N GLY A 527 -21.80 -9.76 29.62
CA GLY A 527 -22.35 -10.89 30.38
C GLY A 527 -23.02 -10.46 31.69
N TYR A 528 -22.36 -9.59 32.45
CA TYR A 528 -22.92 -9.01 33.67
C TYR A 528 -24.24 -8.27 33.41
N ARG A 529 -24.31 -7.43 32.38
CA ARG A 529 -25.54 -6.68 32.03
C ARG A 529 -26.67 -7.58 31.54
N LEU A 530 -26.38 -8.64 30.80
CA LEU A 530 -27.41 -9.61 30.40
C LEU A 530 -28.03 -10.31 31.61
N TRP A 531 -27.22 -10.55 32.64
CA TRP A 531 -27.68 -11.13 33.90
C TRP A 531 -28.43 -10.12 34.79
N ALA A 532 -27.90 -8.90 34.94
CA ALA A 532 -28.45 -7.87 35.81
C ALA A 532 -29.67 -7.14 35.23
N GLU A 533 -29.72 -6.96 33.89
CA GLU A 533 -30.78 -6.24 33.17
C GLU A 533 -31.37 -7.08 32.01
N PRO A 534 -32.02 -8.24 32.25
CA PRO A 534 -32.54 -9.10 31.19
C PRO A 534 -33.55 -8.41 30.26
N TYR A 535 -34.29 -7.42 30.78
CA TYR A 535 -35.28 -6.65 30.03
C TYR A 535 -34.65 -5.74 28.94
N ARG A 536 -33.33 -5.50 28.99
CA ARG A 536 -32.55 -4.79 27.95
C ARG A 536 -31.69 -5.72 27.10
N ALA A 537 -31.92 -7.03 27.17
CA ALA A 537 -31.06 -8.02 26.54
C ALA A 537 -30.83 -7.75 25.05
N GLU A 538 -31.85 -7.34 24.29
CA GLU A 538 -31.72 -7.05 22.86
C GLU A 538 -30.65 -5.99 22.56
N ILE A 539 -30.69 -4.85 23.26
CA ILE A 539 -29.73 -3.76 23.08
C ILE A 539 -28.34 -4.19 23.57
N THR A 540 -28.27 -4.86 24.73
CA THR A 540 -27.01 -5.36 25.27
C THR A 540 -26.33 -6.37 24.35
N LEU A 541 -27.09 -7.24 23.68
CA LEU A 541 -26.57 -8.20 22.70
C LEU A 541 -26.02 -7.50 21.46
N VAL A 542 -26.70 -6.46 20.95
CA VAL A 542 -26.23 -5.67 19.81
C VAL A 542 -24.90 -4.98 20.15
N VAL A 543 -24.84 -4.27 21.27
CA VAL A 543 -23.64 -3.54 21.69
C VAL A 543 -22.51 -4.52 22.03
N GLY A 544 -22.82 -5.59 22.75
CA GLY A 544 -21.90 -6.67 23.06
C GLY A 544 -21.34 -7.36 21.81
N GLY A 545 -22.16 -7.50 20.76
CA GLY A 545 -21.75 -8.02 19.46
C GLY A 545 -20.70 -7.13 18.77
N TRP A 546 -20.88 -5.81 18.79
CA TRP A 546 -19.86 -4.87 18.31
C TRP A 546 -18.59 -4.90 19.15
N ASN A 547 -18.70 -4.97 20.48
CA ASN A 547 -17.55 -5.12 21.35
C ASN A 547 -16.78 -6.42 21.07
N LEU A 548 -17.50 -7.53 20.83
CA LEU A 548 -16.91 -8.81 20.45
C LEU A 548 -16.23 -8.74 19.08
N PHE A 549 -16.84 -8.08 18.10
CA PHE A 549 -16.22 -7.85 16.80
C PHE A 549 -14.91 -7.03 16.93
N ASN A 550 -14.94 -5.96 17.73
CA ASN A 550 -13.74 -5.18 18.05
C ASN A 550 -12.68 -6.03 18.76
N LEU A 551 -13.08 -6.93 19.68
CA LEU A 551 -12.17 -7.86 20.36
C LEU A 551 -11.49 -8.82 19.39
N ILE A 552 -12.22 -9.34 18.38
CA ILE A 552 -11.68 -10.21 17.34
C ILE A 552 -10.64 -9.46 16.50
N LEU A 553 -10.95 -8.24 16.07
CA LEU A 553 -10.01 -7.36 15.35
C LEU A 553 -8.76 -7.07 16.18
N ALA A 554 -8.94 -6.65 17.44
CA ALA A 554 -7.85 -6.36 18.37
C ALA A 554 -6.98 -7.59 18.64
N GLY A 555 -7.59 -8.77 18.77
CA GLY A 555 -6.89 -10.04 18.94
C GLY A 555 -6.02 -10.40 17.73
N CYS A 556 -6.54 -10.20 16.52
CA CYS A 556 -5.76 -10.37 15.29
C CYS A 556 -4.58 -9.40 15.23
N ALA A 557 -4.79 -8.14 15.64
CA ALA A 557 -3.76 -7.12 15.70
C ALA A 557 -2.62 -7.45 16.69
N LEU A 558 -2.89 -8.19 17.78
CA LEU A 558 -1.82 -8.71 18.65
C LEU A 558 -0.83 -9.58 17.87
N GLY A 559 -1.33 -10.38 16.92
CA GLY A 559 -0.48 -11.10 15.99
C GLY A 559 0.31 -10.17 15.06
N VAL A 560 -0.29 -9.10 14.58
CA VAL A 560 0.41 -8.14 13.72
C VAL A 560 1.59 -7.49 14.44
N VAL A 561 1.42 -7.06 15.69
CA VAL A 561 2.50 -6.42 16.47
C VAL A 561 3.51 -7.41 17.07
N SER A 562 3.22 -8.70 16.99
CA SER A 562 4.12 -9.80 17.34
C SER A 562 4.97 -10.18 16.12
N GLU A 563 6.13 -9.53 15.99
CA GLU A 563 6.98 -9.64 14.82
C GLU A 563 7.70 -10.99 14.73
N ARG A 564 7.62 -11.60 13.55
CA ARG A 564 8.28 -12.87 13.26
C ARG A 564 9.71 -12.62 12.79
N ARG A 565 10.62 -13.48 13.26
CA ARG A 565 11.99 -13.57 12.75
C ARG A 565 12.01 -13.75 11.24
N GLU A 566 12.80 -12.95 10.55
CA GLU A 566 13.12 -13.06 9.12
C GLU A 566 14.65 -13.14 8.99
N VAL A 567 15.17 -14.36 8.83
CA VAL A 567 16.63 -14.62 8.78
C VAL A 567 17.26 -14.13 7.47
N ARG A 568 16.45 -13.76 6.48
CA ARG A 568 16.91 -13.39 5.14
C ARG A 568 16.83 -11.88 4.98
N ALA A 569 17.97 -11.24 4.74
CA ALA A 569 18.05 -9.81 4.41
C ALA A 569 17.26 -9.47 3.14
N SER A 570 17.23 -10.37 2.14
CA SER A 570 16.46 -10.19 0.91
C SER A 570 15.55 -11.37 0.59
N ARG A 571 14.31 -11.05 0.16
CA ARG A 571 13.33 -12.07 -0.21
C ARG A 571 13.68 -12.67 -1.57
N ARG A 572 13.54 -14.00 -1.65
CA ARG A 572 13.74 -14.75 -2.89
C ARG A 572 12.45 -14.77 -3.71
N VAL A 573 12.56 -14.43 -4.98
CA VAL A 573 11.50 -14.47 -5.98
C VAL A 573 11.67 -15.75 -6.79
N PRO A 574 10.61 -16.55 -6.97
CA PRO A 574 10.67 -17.72 -7.86
C PRO A 574 10.89 -17.23 -9.28
N ILE A 575 11.90 -17.79 -9.95
CA ILE A 575 12.17 -17.58 -11.36
C ILE A 575 12.55 -18.93 -11.97
N GLU A 576 12.23 -19.16 -13.23
CA GLU A 576 12.65 -20.38 -13.94
C GLU A 576 13.51 -19.97 -15.14
N ARG A 577 14.84 -20.03 -14.99
CA ARG A 577 15.79 -19.67 -16.06
C ARG A 577 16.87 -20.72 -16.19
N ARG A 578 17.21 -21.07 -17.42
CA ARG A 578 18.34 -21.98 -17.70
C ARG A 578 19.65 -21.29 -17.37
N CYS A 579 20.57 -22.02 -16.75
CA CYS A 579 21.91 -21.56 -16.45
C CYS A 579 22.92 -22.69 -16.60
N GLU A 580 24.20 -22.32 -16.54
CA GLU A 580 25.30 -23.26 -16.37
C GLU A 580 26.11 -22.85 -15.14
N ILE A 581 26.49 -23.83 -14.31
CA ILE A 581 27.32 -23.63 -13.12
C ILE A 581 28.65 -24.35 -13.32
N ARG A 582 29.75 -23.71 -12.92
CA ARG A 582 31.08 -24.31 -13.01
C ARG A 582 31.29 -25.31 -11.87
N SER A 583 31.70 -26.54 -12.20
CA SER A 583 32.02 -27.62 -11.26
C SER A 583 33.43 -27.44 -10.68
N VAL A 584 33.78 -28.21 -9.63
CA VAL A 584 35.15 -28.27 -9.08
C VAL A 584 36.19 -28.59 -10.16
N ASP A 585 35.84 -29.48 -11.10
CA ASP A 585 36.74 -29.90 -12.17
C ASP A 585 36.86 -28.85 -13.32
N GLY A 586 36.26 -27.67 -13.15
CA GLY A 586 36.25 -26.58 -14.15
C GLY A 586 35.21 -26.75 -15.27
N THR A 587 34.47 -27.86 -15.31
CA THR A 587 33.45 -28.13 -16.33
C THR A 587 32.14 -27.38 -16.07
N TRP A 588 31.48 -26.93 -17.14
CA TRP A 588 30.17 -26.28 -17.05
C TRP A 588 29.05 -27.32 -17.01
N VAL A 589 28.22 -27.26 -15.98
CA VAL A 589 27.09 -28.16 -15.80
C VAL A 589 25.78 -27.40 -15.97
N ARG A 590 24.87 -27.95 -16.77
CA ARG A 590 23.55 -27.36 -17.00
C ARG A 590 22.68 -27.45 -15.75
N GLY A 591 22.02 -26.34 -15.44
CA GLY A 591 21.07 -26.23 -14.35
C GLY A 591 19.92 -25.29 -14.69
N THR A 592 19.00 -25.19 -13.76
CA THR A 592 17.86 -24.26 -13.80
C THR A 592 17.89 -23.44 -12.53
N ILE A 593 17.96 -22.13 -12.65
CA ILE A 593 17.71 -21.20 -11.55
C ILE A 593 16.22 -21.31 -11.20
N LEU A 594 15.92 -21.56 -9.92
CA LEU A 594 14.55 -21.72 -9.40
C LEU A 594 14.07 -20.53 -8.58
N ASN A 595 14.99 -19.76 -7.99
CA ASN A 595 14.68 -18.50 -7.32
C ASN A 595 15.93 -17.64 -7.18
N VAL A 596 15.72 -16.33 -7.07
CA VAL A 596 16.76 -15.31 -6.93
C VAL A 596 16.35 -14.26 -5.91
N SER A 597 17.30 -13.72 -5.15
CA SER A 597 17.17 -12.45 -4.41
C SER A 597 18.35 -11.55 -4.76
N SER A 598 18.39 -10.33 -4.24
CA SER A 598 19.56 -9.45 -4.42
C SER A 598 20.87 -10.04 -3.90
N GLY A 599 20.81 -10.97 -2.94
CA GLY A 599 21.99 -11.56 -2.30
C GLY A 599 22.37 -12.96 -2.79
N GLY A 600 21.54 -13.64 -3.59
CA GLY A 600 21.89 -14.97 -4.06
C GLY A 600 20.79 -15.71 -4.82
N VAL A 601 21.10 -16.96 -5.18
CA VAL A 601 20.32 -17.77 -6.12
C VAL A 601 20.14 -19.20 -5.60
N ALA A 602 19.09 -19.90 -6.04
CA ALA A 602 18.97 -21.35 -5.92
C ALA A 602 18.94 -21.97 -7.31
N ILE A 603 19.76 -23.01 -7.50
CA ILE A 603 19.96 -23.68 -8.78
C ILE A 603 19.64 -25.17 -8.59
N GLN A 604 18.85 -25.72 -9.49
CA GLN A 604 18.66 -27.15 -9.64
C GLN A 604 19.57 -27.68 -10.74
N VAL A 605 20.36 -28.69 -10.44
CA VAL A 605 21.28 -29.33 -11.38
C VAL A 605 20.82 -30.76 -11.66
N ALA A 606 20.76 -31.13 -12.93
CA ALA A 606 20.24 -32.41 -13.40
C ALA A 606 21.34 -33.47 -13.53
N ASP A 607 22.06 -33.79 -12.46
CA ASP A 607 22.81 -35.06 -12.33
C ASP A 607 23.35 -35.22 -10.89
N GLY A 608 23.29 -36.43 -10.33
CA GLY A 608 23.87 -36.73 -9.01
C GLY A 608 25.40 -36.78 -8.99
N LYS A 609 26.04 -36.55 -10.14
CA LYS A 609 27.50 -36.53 -10.33
C LYS A 609 28.14 -35.15 -10.20
N THR A 610 27.37 -34.10 -9.91
CA THR A 610 27.96 -32.78 -9.66
C THR A 610 28.85 -32.81 -8.42
N ARG A 611 30.16 -32.73 -8.62
CA ARG A 611 31.15 -32.42 -7.59
C ARG A 611 31.04 -30.93 -7.22
N LEU A 612 29.91 -30.52 -6.67
CA LEU A 612 29.74 -29.19 -6.08
C LEU A 612 29.85 -29.37 -4.57
N ALA A 613 30.89 -28.79 -3.97
CA ALA A 613 31.09 -28.83 -2.53
C ALA A 613 30.40 -27.62 -1.87
N LYS A 614 29.91 -27.84 -0.66
CA LYS A 614 29.51 -26.74 0.22
C LYS A 614 30.73 -25.87 0.54
N ASP A 615 30.50 -24.56 0.70
CA ASP A 615 31.49 -23.57 1.09
C ASP A 615 32.60 -23.36 0.05
N GLN A 616 32.24 -23.41 -1.22
CA GLN A 616 33.14 -23.25 -2.36
C GLN A 616 32.75 -22.05 -3.24
N ALA A 617 33.75 -21.27 -3.66
CA ALA A 617 33.59 -20.26 -4.70
C ALA A 617 33.60 -20.91 -6.10
N THR A 618 32.65 -20.52 -6.94
CA THR A 618 32.52 -20.95 -8.32
C THR A 618 31.91 -19.84 -9.17
N ALA A 619 31.49 -20.15 -10.40
CA ALA A 619 30.87 -19.20 -11.32
C ALA A 619 29.55 -19.76 -11.88
N ILE A 620 28.64 -18.84 -12.21
CA ILE A 620 27.40 -19.10 -12.94
C ILE A 620 27.40 -18.29 -14.22
N ARG A 621 26.88 -18.88 -15.31
CA ARG A 621 26.54 -18.13 -16.52
C ARG A 621 25.14 -18.44 -17.00
N PHE A 622 24.49 -17.45 -17.60
CA PHE A 622 23.14 -17.58 -18.14
C PHE A 622 22.91 -16.60 -19.28
N GLN A 623 21.93 -16.89 -20.13
CA GLN A 623 21.55 -15.96 -21.20
C GLN A 623 20.77 -14.81 -20.58
N THR A 624 21.31 -13.60 -20.65
CA THR A 624 20.67 -12.36 -20.16
C THR A 624 19.53 -11.93 -21.08
N LEU A 625 18.57 -11.19 -20.54
CA LEU A 625 17.56 -10.49 -21.36
C LEU A 625 18.15 -9.16 -21.87
N SER A 626 18.87 -8.44 -21.02
CA SER A 626 19.61 -7.22 -21.35
C SER A 626 20.91 -7.55 -22.09
N PRO A 627 21.38 -6.71 -23.03
CA PRO A 627 22.71 -6.85 -23.62
C PRO A 627 23.78 -6.53 -22.56
N VAL A 628 24.34 -7.57 -21.95
CA VAL A 628 25.47 -7.47 -21.01
C VAL A 628 26.70 -8.12 -21.68
N PRO A 629 27.87 -7.45 -21.73
CA PRO A 629 29.05 -7.97 -22.45
C PRO A 629 29.60 -9.28 -21.86
N ASP A 630 29.52 -9.43 -20.53
CA ASP A 630 29.95 -10.61 -19.79
C ASP A 630 28.73 -11.24 -19.13
N ASN A 631 28.58 -12.55 -19.28
CA ASN A 631 27.48 -13.32 -18.71
C ASN A 631 27.93 -14.29 -17.62
N GLU A 632 29.20 -14.24 -17.20
CA GLU A 632 29.75 -15.00 -16.09
C GLU A 632 29.75 -14.16 -14.80
N MET A 633 29.31 -14.75 -13.69
CA MET A 633 29.30 -14.11 -12.37
C MET A 633 29.80 -15.07 -11.31
N GLY A 634 30.63 -14.54 -10.39
CA GLY A 634 31.11 -15.27 -9.22
C GLY A 634 29.97 -15.60 -8.24
N ILE A 635 29.96 -16.83 -7.74
CA ILE A 635 29.00 -17.31 -6.74
C ILE A 635 29.69 -18.16 -5.68
N PHE A 636 29.18 -18.11 -4.46
CA PHE A 636 29.64 -18.92 -3.34
C PHE A 636 28.58 -19.94 -2.93
N VAL A 637 28.89 -21.23 -3.01
CA VAL A 637 27.97 -22.32 -2.66
C VAL A 637 27.80 -22.38 -1.14
N ARG A 638 26.60 -22.12 -0.63
CA ARG A 638 26.27 -22.13 0.80
C ARG A 638 25.66 -23.46 1.27
N ASN A 639 24.91 -24.12 0.39
CA ASN A 639 24.27 -25.40 0.70
C ASN A 639 24.10 -26.23 -0.56
N VAL A 640 24.23 -27.55 -0.42
CA VAL A 640 23.94 -28.54 -1.46
C VAL A 640 23.05 -29.61 -0.83
N SER A 641 21.85 -29.80 -1.37
CA SER A 641 20.95 -30.86 -0.94
C SER A 641 20.57 -31.74 -2.13
N ASN A 642 20.83 -33.04 -2.01
CA ASN A 642 20.52 -34.01 -3.06
C ASN A 642 19.06 -34.47 -2.93
N ALA A 643 18.28 -34.26 -3.98
CA ALA A 643 16.89 -34.67 -4.09
C ALA A 643 16.74 -35.68 -5.25
N GLY A 644 17.03 -36.95 -4.96
CA GLY A 644 16.93 -38.04 -5.94
C GLY A 644 17.86 -37.85 -7.15
N LYS A 645 17.30 -37.64 -8.34
CA LYS A 645 18.03 -37.45 -9.61
C LYS A 645 18.53 -36.01 -9.83
N SER A 646 18.27 -35.09 -8.91
CA SER A 646 18.70 -33.69 -9.03
C SER A 646 19.32 -33.19 -7.74
N SER A 647 20.29 -32.27 -7.86
CA SER A 647 20.91 -31.59 -6.72
C SER A 647 20.43 -30.14 -6.67
N MET A 648 20.01 -29.70 -5.50
CA MET A 648 19.63 -28.32 -5.21
C MET A 648 20.81 -27.61 -4.58
N VAL A 649 21.24 -26.52 -5.19
CA VAL A 649 22.43 -25.75 -4.81
C VAL A 649 22.00 -24.34 -4.45
N GLY A 650 22.20 -23.95 -3.19
CA GLY A 650 21.97 -22.59 -2.71
C GLY A 650 23.26 -21.80 -2.75
N CYS A 651 23.29 -20.70 -3.51
CA CYS A 651 24.48 -19.86 -3.69
C CYS A 651 24.25 -18.42 -3.21
N ARG A 652 25.31 -17.77 -2.74
CA ARG A 652 25.40 -16.32 -2.53
C ARG A 652 26.13 -15.68 -3.71
N PHE A 653 25.72 -14.49 -4.14
CA PHE A 653 26.50 -13.75 -5.14
C PHE A 653 27.83 -13.27 -4.57
N MET A 654 28.86 -13.24 -5.41
CA MET A 654 30.14 -12.60 -5.13
C MET A 654 30.30 -11.45 -6.12
N ALA A 655 29.51 -10.40 -5.92
CA ALA A 655 29.56 -9.22 -6.76
C ALA A 655 30.84 -8.44 -6.41
N GLU A 656 31.79 -8.41 -7.34
CA GLU A 656 33.05 -7.68 -7.21
C GLU A 656 33.16 -6.58 -8.26
N LYS A 657 32.46 -6.76 -9.40
CA LYS A 657 32.51 -5.86 -10.55
C LYS A 657 31.16 -5.19 -10.80
N PRO A 658 31.15 -4.00 -11.43
CA PRO A 658 29.90 -3.32 -11.81
C PRO A 658 29.00 -4.15 -12.75
N SER A 659 29.61 -4.99 -13.60
CA SER A 659 28.90 -5.93 -14.47
C SER A 659 28.06 -6.95 -13.69
N ASP A 660 28.49 -7.35 -12.50
CA ASP A 660 27.80 -8.35 -11.68
C ASP A 660 26.44 -7.83 -11.22
N TYR A 661 26.35 -6.54 -10.85
CA TYR A 661 25.08 -5.91 -10.47
C TYR A 661 24.11 -5.85 -11.65
N ARG A 662 24.60 -5.69 -12.89
CA ARG A 662 23.76 -5.77 -14.11
C ARG A 662 23.21 -7.17 -14.33
N LEU A 663 24.00 -8.21 -14.03
CA LEU A 663 23.55 -9.61 -14.09
C LEU A 663 22.52 -9.93 -12.99
N ILE A 664 22.73 -9.44 -11.77
CA ILE A 664 21.76 -9.59 -10.67
C ILE A 664 20.45 -8.87 -11.02
N ALA A 665 20.53 -7.64 -11.52
CA ALA A 665 19.36 -6.88 -11.97
C ALA A 665 18.63 -7.56 -13.14
N ASP A 666 19.34 -8.19 -14.07
CA ASP A 666 18.72 -8.96 -15.16
C ASP A 666 17.90 -10.14 -14.64
N LEU A 667 18.41 -10.86 -13.63
CA LEU A 667 17.69 -12.00 -13.04
C LEU A 667 16.45 -11.56 -12.26
N LEU A 668 16.56 -10.48 -11.50
CA LEU A 668 15.54 -10.08 -10.53
C LEU A 668 14.52 -9.09 -11.10
N TYR A 669 14.96 -8.18 -11.96
CA TYR A 669 14.20 -6.98 -12.37
C TYR A 669 13.78 -6.93 -13.84
N ALA A 670 14.39 -7.71 -14.72
CA ALA A 670 14.23 -7.47 -16.16
C ALA A 670 12.84 -7.77 -16.75
N ASN A 671 11.99 -8.58 -16.10
CA ASN A 671 10.76 -9.11 -16.70
C ASN A 671 9.50 -8.76 -15.89
N SER A 672 8.84 -7.67 -16.28
CA SER A 672 7.57 -7.20 -15.71
C SER A 672 6.43 -8.22 -15.80
N LYS A 673 6.45 -9.11 -16.81
CA LYS A 673 5.39 -10.10 -17.04
C LYS A 673 5.27 -11.09 -15.88
N LEU A 674 6.41 -11.52 -15.32
CA LEU A 674 6.43 -12.43 -14.16
C LEU A 674 5.78 -11.78 -12.94
N TRP A 675 5.96 -10.49 -12.75
CA TRP A 675 5.34 -9.74 -11.65
C TRP A 675 3.85 -9.62 -11.83
N LYS A 676 3.41 -9.34 -13.06
CA LYS A 676 1.99 -9.31 -13.41
C LYS A 676 1.31 -10.65 -13.17
N GLU A 677 1.90 -11.75 -13.63
CA GLU A 677 1.38 -13.10 -13.41
C GLU A 677 1.30 -13.43 -11.90
N ARG A 678 2.33 -13.09 -11.13
CA ARG A 678 2.32 -13.27 -9.67
C ARG A 678 1.22 -12.44 -9.00
N GLN A 679 1.08 -11.18 -9.39
CA GLN A 679 0.05 -10.29 -8.86
C GLN A 679 -1.35 -10.85 -9.17
N GLU A 680 -1.63 -11.16 -10.43
CA GLU A 680 -2.91 -11.72 -10.87
C GLU A 680 -3.27 -13.05 -10.17
N SER A 681 -2.26 -13.89 -9.87
CA SER A 681 -2.47 -15.15 -9.14
C SER A 681 -3.07 -14.97 -7.74
N ARG A 682 -2.84 -13.81 -7.11
CA ARG A 682 -3.37 -13.44 -5.79
C ARG A 682 -4.69 -12.70 -5.86
N GLN A 683 -5.04 -12.11 -7.02
CA GLN A 683 -6.23 -11.27 -7.20
C GLN A 683 -7.53 -12.06 -7.31
N VAL A 684 -7.79 -12.91 -6.32
CA VAL A 684 -8.92 -13.84 -6.27
C VAL A 684 -9.97 -13.34 -5.29
N ASN A 685 -11.21 -13.24 -5.77
CA ASN A 685 -12.36 -12.97 -4.90
C ASN A 685 -12.83 -14.27 -4.24
N ILE A 686 -12.46 -14.44 -2.97
CA ILE A 686 -12.88 -15.58 -2.14
C ILE A 686 -14.32 -15.48 -1.63
N GLY A 687 -14.99 -14.35 -1.84
CA GLY A 687 -16.34 -14.08 -1.37
C GLY A 687 -16.43 -13.70 0.11
N ILE A 688 -17.62 -13.26 0.52
CA ILE A 688 -17.84 -12.69 1.85
C ILE A 688 -17.78 -13.76 2.95
N ILE A 689 -18.46 -14.89 2.75
CA ILE A 689 -18.58 -15.94 3.78
C ILE A 689 -17.23 -16.59 4.04
N LEU A 690 -16.56 -17.09 3.00
CA LEU A 690 -15.24 -17.72 3.14
C LEU A 690 -14.20 -16.73 3.65
N GLY A 691 -14.21 -15.48 3.17
CA GLY A 691 -13.31 -14.44 3.68
C GLY A 691 -13.55 -14.13 5.16
N THR A 692 -14.79 -14.10 5.61
CA THR A 692 -15.12 -13.94 7.04
C THR A 692 -14.62 -15.12 7.87
N LEU A 693 -14.86 -16.35 7.42
CA LEU A 693 -14.40 -17.55 8.13
C LEU A 693 -12.87 -17.63 8.19
N GLN A 694 -12.18 -17.28 7.10
CA GLN A 694 -10.72 -17.20 7.07
C GLN A 694 -10.21 -16.12 8.02
N PHE A 695 -10.82 -14.93 8.03
CA PHE A 695 -10.45 -13.86 8.95
C PHE A 695 -10.63 -14.27 10.42
N LEU A 696 -11.74 -14.93 10.76
CA LEU A 696 -11.99 -15.45 12.11
C LEU A 696 -10.95 -16.50 12.51
N SER A 697 -10.64 -17.45 11.62
CA SER A 697 -9.61 -18.47 11.87
C SER A 697 -8.24 -17.86 12.11
N ILE A 698 -7.84 -16.89 11.28
CA ILE A 698 -6.59 -16.14 11.46
C ILE A 698 -6.63 -15.40 12.81
N SER A 699 -7.72 -14.69 13.12
CA SER A 699 -7.84 -13.90 14.35
C SER A 699 -7.71 -14.75 15.60
N ILE A 700 -8.35 -15.92 15.66
CA ILE A 700 -8.26 -16.85 16.80
C ILE A 700 -6.80 -17.31 17.01
N TYR A 701 -6.16 -17.81 15.95
CA TYR A 701 -4.77 -18.27 16.02
C TYR A 701 -3.81 -17.15 16.42
N GLN A 702 -4.00 -15.96 15.86
CA GLN A 702 -3.11 -14.82 16.06
C GLN A 702 -3.30 -14.16 17.42
N THR A 703 -4.51 -14.19 17.98
CA THR A 703 -4.79 -13.80 19.37
C THR A 703 -3.98 -14.68 20.32
N ALA A 704 -4.08 -16.02 20.18
CA ALA A 704 -3.35 -16.95 21.01
C ALA A 704 -1.83 -16.75 20.89
N ARG A 705 -1.32 -16.56 19.66
CA ARG A 705 0.10 -16.29 19.43
C ARG A 705 0.55 -14.98 20.07
N GLY A 706 -0.23 -13.91 19.90
CA GLY A 706 0.09 -12.59 20.46
C GLY A 706 0.16 -12.61 21.99
N LEU A 707 -0.77 -13.30 22.65
CA LEU A 707 -0.72 -13.53 24.10
C LEU A 707 0.49 -14.39 24.51
N GLY A 708 0.84 -15.40 23.71
CA GLY A 708 2.06 -16.19 23.93
C GLY A 708 3.35 -15.38 23.84
N TYR A 709 3.43 -14.43 22.90
CA TYR A 709 4.56 -13.50 22.80
C TYR A 709 4.63 -12.57 24.03
N LEU A 710 3.49 -12.05 24.49
CA LEU A 710 3.45 -11.26 25.71
C LEU A 710 4.00 -12.06 26.90
N ALA A 711 3.56 -13.30 27.09
CA ALA A 711 4.07 -14.15 28.18
C ALA A 711 5.58 -14.45 28.06
N ARG A 712 6.09 -14.62 26.84
CA ARG A 712 7.51 -14.90 26.58
C ARG A 712 8.41 -13.68 26.81
N PHE A 713 7.98 -12.49 26.37
CA PHE A 713 8.81 -11.28 26.35
C PHE A 713 8.49 -10.29 27.49
N SER A 714 7.48 -10.56 28.32
CA SER A 714 7.21 -9.77 29.53
C SER A 714 7.92 -10.30 30.78
N ARG A 715 8.63 -11.44 30.70
CA ARG A 715 9.47 -11.91 31.80
C ARG A 715 10.71 -11.01 31.89
N PRO A 716 11.07 -10.50 33.08
CA PRO A 716 12.34 -9.80 33.26
C PRO A 716 13.48 -10.71 32.80
N ALA A 717 14.50 -10.14 32.14
CA ALA A 717 15.72 -10.86 31.80
C ALA A 717 16.43 -11.29 33.10
N GLY A 718 16.08 -12.47 33.62
CA GLY A 718 16.50 -12.91 34.94
C GLY A 718 15.77 -14.16 35.43
N SER A 719 15.61 -15.18 34.58
CA SER A 719 15.38 -16.58 35.00
C SER A 719 15.42 -17.46 33.75
N ASP A 720 16.35 -18.42 33.74
CA ASP A 720 16.53 -19.50 32.75
C ASP A 720 17.27 -19.13 31.45
N GLN A 721 18.58 -18.89 31.55
CA GLN A 721 19.51 -19.46 30.57
C GLN A 721 19.87 -20.88 31.03
N PRO A 722 19.53 -21.95 30.29
CA PRO A 722 20.28 -23.18 30.40
C PRO A 722 21.66 -22.92 29.81
N GLN A 723 22.67 -22.88 30.67
CA GLN A 723 24.03 -23.18 30.27
C GLN A 723 24.09 -24.60 29.70
N GLU A 724 24.93 -24.77 28.67
CA GLU A 724 25.42 -26.05 28.10
C GLU A 724 24.49 -26.80 27.12
N ALA A 725 24.96 -27.32 25.97
CA ALA A 725 26.31 -27.49 25.45
C ALA A 725 26.33 -27.35 23.92
N ARG A 726 27.32 -26.61 23.39
CA ARG A 726 27.82 -26.81 22.02
C ARG A 726 28.90 -27.88 22.11
N SER A 727 28.62 -29.03 21.51
CA SER A 727 29.61 -29.96 20.96
C SER A 727 29.25 -30.22 19.51
#